data_AF-A0A2D9SY69-F1
#
_entry.id   AF-A0A2D9SY69-F1
#
_cell.length_a   1.000
_cell.length_b   1.000
_cell.length_c   1.000
_cell.angle_alpha   90.00
_cell.angle_beta   90.00
_cell.angle_gamma   90.00
#
_symmetry.space_group_name_H-M   'P 1'
#
loop_
_entity.id
_entity.type
_entity.pdbx_description
1 polymer ?
#
loop_
_entity_poly.entity_id
_entity_poly.type
_entity_poly.pdbx_seq_one_letter_code
_entity_poly.pdbx_strand_id
1 'polypeptide(L)'
;MSELRFDDRVVVVTGAGNGLGRAHALLFASRGAKVVVNDLGGDIHGGGGSAKAADVVVKEIQDAGGEAVANYDSVTDGTKIVQTAMDTWGRIDVVVNNAGILRDVSFHKMTEADWDLVYQVHVKGSFAVTHAAWPHMREAGYGRVVMTASAAGIYGNFGQANYAMAKLGLHGFGQTLAIEGRKRGIHVNTIAPIAGSRMTETVLPQNLLDALKPEYVSPLVAWLAHEDCEASGGLYEVGGGHFAGLRWERSRGKTFRVGRAVSPEDVRSSWDAIAGMEPDHTEHPENIAQSMQPVMANLERGGSKGGNEWIDVDEALGYEFPAHTSSYTERDLALYALGVGAAKDGAGELDLVYEMSRAGFKAIPSYAVIPAVNLVLDLGKRGIQAPGLHYGLDRVLHGEQKMTLERPLPKSATLRHEARIKDIFDKGKGALVVTEIRSYDEDGDLLITNELTTFVRGAGGWGGDRGPSADKNPVPDRTPDAVIEEKTDPNQALLYRLSGDWNPLHADPDFAKAMKFDRPILHGLCTFGFATRQVLGALAPDGDPRYFKSIDCRFAKSVFPGETLVTEAWKDGQRIVFRTKVKERDEVVLSNAAIELYETIPAKKPKPKAAKGTATSVPAEAPSAPSGPISADIFHAIGLWMTEHEADTKKVDKVFRFDLSEPASVWTVDCKSARVAEGETAKPDCTLELTDANFLAMCTGKADPQKLYFGGDLKIGGDIMASQKLSFLQKVEEKHVKQAMDARGDGSAVPPTELAAPTTDAAPARAAFAPTLFDALTVKGGGAGKVQVRVTDPDGAWLVDLGEGSVKAGTYDGADTTLTLDDATLAALAKGDADAADLFQHGKLRVDGDLAGARSLDWLRA
;
A
#
# COMPACT_ATOMS: atom_id res chain seq x y z
N MET A 1 42.46 -2.48 14.24
CA MET A 1 42.33 -3.59 13.27
C MET A 1 43.70 -4.19 13.08
N SER A 2 43.83 -5.52 13.09
CA SER A 2 45.08 -6.21 12.75
C SER A 2 45.43 -5.96 11.28
N GLU A 3 46.72 -5.96 10.96
CA GLU A 3 47.20 -5.89 9.58
C GLU A 3 46.86 -7.20 8.85
N LEU A 4 46.37 -7.11 7.60
CA LEU A 4 46.12 -8.28 6.74
C LEU A 4 47.46 -8.84 6.24
N ARG A 5 47.70 -10.13 6.46
CA ARG A 5 48.98 -10.80 6.17
C ARG A 5 48.76 -12.08 5.35
N PHE A 6 49.82 -12.52 4.70
CA PHE A 6 49.85 -13.68 3.81
C PHE A 6 50.95 -14.66 4.24
N ASP A 7 51.26 -14.69 5.53
CA ASP A 7 52.28 -15.57 6.06
C ASP A 7 51.97 -17.02 5.65
N ASP A 8 53.00 -17.71 5.19
CA ASP A 8 52.95 -19.05 4.61
C ASP A 8 52.17 -19.22 3.30
N ARG A 9 51.47 -18.22 2.77
CA ARG A 9 50.74 -18.34 1.50
C ARG A 9 51.69 -18.26 0.31
N VAL A 10 51.50 -19.16 -0.67
CA VAL A 10 52.22 -19.11 -1.96
C VAL A 10 51.35 -18.47 -3.03
N VAL A 11 51.87 -17.39 -3.61
CA VAL A 11 51.17 -16.53 -4.57
C VAL A 11 51.88 -16.58 -5.92
N VAL A 12 51.17 -16.94 -6.98
CA VAL A 12 51.62 -16.79 -8.37
C VAL A 12 51.04 -15.52 -8.95
N VAL A 13 51.89 -14.62 -9.44
CA VAL A 13 51.49 -13.44 -10.21
C VAL A 13 52.06 -13.54 -11.62
N THR A 14 51.18 -13.57 -12.62
CA THR A 14 51.58 -13.62 -14.05
C THR A 14 51.74 -12.21 -14.63
N GLY A 15 52.73 -12.02 -15.51
CA GLY A 15 53.09 -10.69 -16.03
C GLY A 15 53.57 -9.74 -14.93
N ALA A 16 54.36 -10.26 -14.00
CA ALA A 16 54.78 -9.57 -12.78
C ALA A 16 56.08 -8.77 -12.90
N GLY A 17 56.69 -8.72 -14.09
CA GLY A 17 57.95 -7.98 -14.30
C GLY A 17 57.77 -6.47 -14.36
N ASN A 18 56.56 -5.97 -14.64
CA ASN A 18 56.27 -4.53 -14.76
C ASN A 18 54.83 -4.19 -14.32
N GLY A 19 54.53 -2.89 -14.22
CA GLY A 19 53.16 -2.37 -14.07
C GLY A 19 52.38 -2.96 -12.89
N LEU A 20 51.12 -3.34 -13.14
CA LEU A 20 50.20 -3.91 -12.14
C LEU A 20 50.75 -5.19 -11.50
N GLY A 21 51.23 -6.13 -12.31
CA GLY A 21 51.76 -7.40 -11.80
C GLY A 21 52.95 -7.21 -10.85
N ARG A 22 53.87 -6.29 -11.18
CA ARG A 22 54.98 -5.94 -10.27
C ARG A 22 54.47 -5.38 -8.95
N ALA A 23 53.52 -4.45 -8.98
CA ALA A 23 52.95 -3.85 -7.77
C ALA A 23 52.21 -4.89 -6.91
N HIS A 24 51.49 -5.84 -7.52
CA HIS A 24 50.86 -6.96 -6.83
C HIS A 24 51.91 -7.84 -6.13
N ALA A 25 52.96 -8.26 -6.84
CA ALA A 25 54.01 -9.11 -6.31
C ALA A 25 54.73 -8.48 -5.11
N LEU A 26 55.10 -7.19 -5.22
CA LEU A 26 55.73 -6.45 -4.12
C LEU A 26 54.82 -6.33 -2.90
N LEU A 27 53.53 -6.03 -3.11
CA LEU A 27 52.58 -5.92 -2.00
C LEU A 27 52.41 -7.27 -1.27
N PHE A 28 52.16 -8.37 -2.00
CA PHE A 28 52.03 -9.70 -1.38
C PHE A 28 53.29 -10.08 -0.59
N ALA A 29 54.47 -9.89 -1.17
CA ALA A 29 55.73 -10.20 -0.50
C ALA A 29 55.96 -9.36 0.77
N SER A 30 55.66 -8.05 0.72
CA SER A 30 55.76 -7.17 1.90
C SER A 30 54.79 -7.55 3.03
N ARG A 31 53.80 -8.40 2.75
CA ARG A 31 52.83 -8.94 3.71
C ARG A 31 53.07 -10.40 4.07
N GLY A 32 54.25 -10.94 3.76
CA GLY A 32 54.70 -12.27 4.21
C GLY A 32 54.44 -13.41 3.22
N ALA A 33 53.90 -13.13 2.03
CA ALA A 33 53.70 -14.15 1.01
C ALA A 33 55.02 -14.62 0.38
N LYS A 34 55.04 -15.88 -0.05
CA LYS A 34 56.06 -16.47 -0.93
C LYS A 34 55.60 -16.31 -2.38
N VAL A 35 56.33 -15.56 -3.20
CA VAL A 35 55.81 -15.10 -4.51
C VAL A 35 56.54 -15.72 -5.70
N VAL A 36 55.82 -16.38 -6.61
CA VAL A 36 56.31 -16.66 -7.97
C VAL A 36 56.06 -15.44 -8.84
N VAL A 37 57.15 -14.82 -9.28
CA VAL A 37 57.15 -13.69 -10.23
C VAL A 37 57.28 -14.27 -11.64
N ASN A 38 56.16 -14.47 -12.34
CA ASN A 38 56.17 -14.92 -13.73
C ASN A 38 56.19 -13.73 -14.69
N ASP A 39 57.14 -13.72 -15.63
CA ASP A 39 57.13 -12.78 -16.77
C ASP A 39 57.93 -13.34 -17.95
N LEU A 40 57.33 -13.32 -19.16
CA LEU A 40 58.00 -13.73 -20.40
C LEU A 40 59.10 -12.73 -20.83
N GLY A 41 58.99 -11.47 -20.40
CA GLY A 41 59.89 -10.38 -20.74
C GLY A 41 59.73 -9.86 -22.18
N GLY A 42 58.55 -10.04 -22.78
CA GLY A 42 58.18 -9.50 -24.09
C GLY A 42 57.67 -8.05 -24.03
N ASP A 43 57.47 -7.44 -25.19
CA ASP A 43 56.86 -6.11 -25.34
C ASP A 43 55.32 -6.15 -25.25
N ILE A 44 54.68 -4.97 -25.22
CA ILE A 44 53.21 -4.83 -25.10
C ILE A 44 52.44 -5.38 -26.32
N HIS A 45 53.11 -5.69 -27.43
CA HIS A 45 52.53 -6.23 -28.65
C HIS A 45 52.78 -7.74 -28.82
N GLY A 46 53.40 -8.38 -27.82
CA GLY A 46 53.68 -9.82 -27.79
C GLY A 46 54.96 -10.24 -28.53
N GLY A 47 55.90 -9.32 -28.76
CA GLY A 47 57.22 -9.61 -29.35
C GLY A 47 58.35 -9.75 -28.31
N GLY A 48 59.35 -10.60 -28.58
CA GLY A 48 60.56 -10.73 -27.77
C GLY A 48 60.44 -11.57 -26.48
N GLY A 49 61.53 -11.62 -25.69
CA GLY A 49 61.60 -12.29 -24.39
C GLY A 49 62.91 -11.96 -23.68
N SER A 50 62.85 -11.63 -22.39
CA SER A 50 64.03 -11.25 -21.59
C SER A 50 63.84 -11.66 -20.14
N ALA A 51 64.60 -12.66 -19.69
CA ALA A 51 64.59 -13.16 -18.31
C ALA A 51 64.79 -12.04 -17.25
N LYS A 52 65.44 -10.94 -17.64
CA LYS A 52 65.73 -9.80 -16.76
C LYS A 52 64.50 -9.15 -16.13
N ALA A 53 63.31 -9.24 -16.75
CA ALA A 53 62.12 -8.58 -16.23
C ALA A 53 61.65 -9.20 -14.89
N ALA A 54 61.56 -10.53 -14.82
CA ALA A 54 61.19 -11.23 -13.59
C ALA A 54 62.31 -11.14 -12.52
N ASP A 55 63.57 -11.30 -12.94
CA ASP A 55 64.73 -11.30 -12.03
C ASP A 55 64.87 -9.99 -11.23
N VAL A 56 64.60 -8.85 -11.88
CA VAL A 56 64.66 -7.54 -11.22
C VAL A 56 63.66 -7.46 -10.07
N VAL A 57 62.41 -7.88 -10.29
CA VAL A 57 61.36 -7.82 -9.26
C VAL A 57 61.62 -8.83 -8.14
N VAL A 58 62.12 -10.02 -8.46
CA VAL A 58 62.55 -11.00 -7.45
C VAL A 58 63.64 -10.41 -6.57
N LYS A 59 64.65 -9.78 -7.18
CA LYS A 59 65.73 -9.12 -6.43
C LYS A 59 65.21 -7.99 -5.55
N GLU A 60 64.29 -7.15 -6.04
CA GLU A 60 63.65 -6.10 -5.25
C GLU A 60 62.91 -6.66 -4.03
N ILE A 61 62.18 -7.77 -4.20
CA ILE A 61 61.49 -8.46 -3.10
C ILE A 61 62.50 -8.98 -2.07
N GLN A 62 63.57 -9.66 -2.53
CA GLN A 62 64.59 -10.24 -1.65
C GLN A 62 65.38 -9.16 -0.91
N ASP A 63 65.75 -8.07 -1.58
CA ASP A 63 66.44 -6.93 -0.97
C ASP A 63 65.56 -6.23 0.08
N ALA A 64 64.23 -6.31 -0.06
CA ALA A 64 63.25 -5.85 0.94
C ALA A 64 62.95 -6.89 2.05
N GLY A 65 63.60 -8.06 2.02
CA GLY A 65 63.48 -9.12 3.03
C GLY A 65 62.33 -10.11 2.82
N GLY A 66 61.69 -10.11 1.63
CA GLY A 66 60.66 -11.09 1.25
C GLY A 66 61.20 -12.32 0.52
N GLU A 67 60.33 -13.31 0.29
CA GLU A 67 60.66 -14.53 -0.46
C GLU A 67 60.01 -14.52 -1.86
N ALA A 68 60.83 -14.68 -2.90
CA ALA A 68 60.34 -14.80 -4.27
C ALA A 68 61.23 -15.67 -5.16
N VAL A 69 60.63 -16.26 -6.20
CA VAL A 69 61.31 -17.02 -7.27
C VAL A 69 60.80 -16.56 -8.63
N ALA A 70 61.69 -16.49 -9.62
CA ALA A 70 61.34 -16.10 -10.98
C ALA A 70 60.82 -17.30 -11.78
N ASN A 71 59.86 -17.04 -12.68
CA ASN A 71 59.49 -17.96 -13.74
C ASN A 71 59.43 -17.21 -15.09
N TYR A 72 59.92 -17.83 -16.16
CA TYR A 72 60.10 -17.20 -17.47
C TYR A 72 59.20 -17.78 -18.57
N ASP A 73 58.30 -18.71 -18.21
CA ASP A 73 57.44 -19.39 -19.17
C ASP A 73 56.29 -18.50 -19.63
N SER A 74 55.83 -18.72 -20.86
CA SER A 74 54.57 -18.13 -21.35
C SER A 74 53.40 -18.66 -20.53
N VAL A 75 52.39 -17.81 -20.29
CA VAL A 75 51.14 -18.22 -19.62
C VAL A 75 50.39 -19.33 -20.33
N THR A 76 50.65 -19.56 -21.62
CA THR A 76 50.12 -20.71 -22.36
C THR A 76 50.67 -22.05 -21.86
N ASP A 77 51.82 -22.05 -21.18
CA ASP A 77 52.47 -23.19 -20.53
C ASP A 77 52.21 -23.18 -19.01
N GLY A 78 50.97 -22.90 -18.59
CA GLY A 78 50.62 -22.67 -17.19
C GLY A 78 51.04 -23.78 -16.20
N THR A 79 51.16 -25.03 -16.66
CA THR A 79 51.70 -26.14 -15.85
C THR A 79 53.12 -25.87 -15.35
N LYS A 80 54.02 -25.31 -16.17
CA LYS A 80 55.40 -25.02 -15.76
C LYS A 80 55.46 -23.89 -14.73
N ILE A 81 54.58 -22.90 -14.87
CA ILE A 81 54.46 -21.78 -13.93
C ILE A 81 54.03 -22.31 -12.56
N VAL A 82 52.98 -23.13 -12.51
CA VAL A 82 52.51 -23.73 -11.26
C VAL A 82 53.54 -24.71 -10.70
N GLN A 83 54.22 -25.48 -11.55
CA GLN A 83 55.28 -26.40 -11.13
C GLN A 83 56.41 -25.65 -10.42
N THR A 84 56.74 -24.42 -10.82
CA THR A 84 57.74 -23.59 -10.12
C THR A 84 57.34 -23.34 -8.65
N ALA A 85 56.07 -23.05 -8.38
CA ALA A 85 55.56 -22.90 -7.01
C ALA A 85 55.65 -24.23 -6.23
N MET A 86 55.27 -25.33 -6.88
CA MET A 86 55.27 -26.66 -6.27
C MET A 86 56.69 -27.17 -5.97
N ASP A 87 57.65 -26.96 -6.87
CA ASP A 87 59.05 -27.37 -6.68
C ASP A 87 59.73 -26.56 -5.58
N THR A 88 59.37 -25.28 -5.45
CA THR A 88 60.03 -24.36 -4.50
C THR A 88 59.44 -24.49 -3.09
N TRP A 89 58.10 -24.58 -2.98
CA TRP A 89 57.40 -24.51 -1.69
C TRP A 89 56.36 -25.61 -1.46
N GLY A 90 56.14 -26.51 -2.43
CA GLY A 90 55.22 -27.65 -2.30
C GLY A 90 53.74 -27.28 -2.29
N ARG A 91 53.37 -26.04 -2.59
CA ARG A 91 52.00 -25.53 -2.46
C ARG A 91 51.72 -24.35 -3.40
N ILE A 92 50.44 -24.08 -3.61
CA ILE A 92 49.94 -22.88 -4.29
C ILE A 92 48.58 -22.49 -3.69
N ASP A 93 48.46 -21.24 -3.26
CA ASP A 93 47.30 -20.71 -2.53
C ASP A 93 46.55 -19.65 -3.33
N VAL A 94 47.29 -18.81 -4.06
CA VAL A 94 46.76 -17.67 -4.80
C VAL A 94 47.29 -17.65 -6.22
N VAL A 95 46.41 -17.41 -7.20
CA VAL A 95 46.77 -17.15 -8.61
C VAL A 95 46.20 -15.80 -9.03
N VAL A 96 47.07 -14.90 -9.47
CA VAL A 96 46.70 -13.62 -10.09
C VAL A 96 47.01 -13.68 -11.58
N ASN A 97 45.96 -13.86 -12.39
CA ASN A 97 46.02 -13.90 -13.85
C ASN A 97 46.02 -12.46 -14.41
N ASN A 98 47.20 -11.86 -14.50
CA ASN A 98 47.41 -10.46 -14.89
C ASN A 98 48.12 -10.31 -16.25
N ALA A 99 48.86 -11.31 -16.72
CA ALA A 99 49.59 -11.22 -17.99
C ALA A 99 48.69 -10.81 -19.17
N GLY A 100 49.19 -9.92 -20.03
CA GLY A 100 48.40 -9.38 -21.13
C GLY A 100 49.22 -8.56 -22.13
N ILE A 101 48.65 -8.43 -23.33
CA ILE A 101 49.19 -7.69 -24.49
C ILE A 101 48.07 -6.91 -25.21
N LEU A 102 48.43 -6.01 -26.13
CA LEU A 102 47.51 -5.25 -26.98
C LEU A 102 47.83 -5.40 -28.48
N ARG A 103 46.78 -5.54 -29.29
CA ARG A 103 46.77 -5.55 -30.76
C ARG A 103 45.59 -4.72 -31.27
N ASP A 104 45.64 -3.43 -30.94
CA ASP A 104 44.54 -2.51 -31.19
C ASP A 104 44.47 -2.12 -32.67
N VAL A 105 43.33 -2.39 -33.28
CA VAL A 105 43.06 -2.11 -34.69
C VAL A 105 41.55 -2.11 -34.94
N SER A 106 41.06 -1.19 -35.77
CA SER A 106 39.64 -1.16 -36.15
C SER A 106 39.19 -2.51 -36.72
N PHE A 107 37.97 -2.97 -36.38
CA PHE A 107 37.52 -4.34 -36.66
C PHE A 107 37.77 -4.82 -38.10
N HIS A 108 37.45 -4.01 -39.12
CA HIS A 108 37.66 -4.37 -40.54
C HIS A 108 39.13 -4.53 -40.97
N LYS A 109 40.10 -4.07 -40.17
CA LYS A 109 41.55 -4.19 -40.41
C LYS A 109 42.20 -5.24 -39.52
N MET A 110 41.45 -5.85 -38.60
CA MET A 110 41.97 -6.84 -37.66
C MET A 110 42.32 -8.11 -38.41
N THR A 111 43.56 -8.59 -38.24
CA THR A 111 43.97 -9.88 -38.79
C THR A 111 43.63 -11.01 -37.82
N GLU A 112 43.56 -12.24 -38.32
CA GLU A 112 43.39 -13.44 -37.49
C GLU A 112 44.54 -13.59 -36.48
N ALA A 113 45.77 -13.23 -36.88
CA ALA A 113 46.92 -13.24 -35.97
C ALA A 113 46.77 -12.24 -34.82
N ASP A 114 46.20 -11.05 -35.06
CA ASP A 114 45.91 -10.07 -34.01
C ASP A 114 44.84 -10.58 -33.03
N TRP A 115 43.84 -11.30 -33.54
CA TRP A 115 42.80 -11.94 -32.72
C TRP A 115 43.39 -13.08 -31.87
N ASP A 116 44.05 -14.02 -32.53
CA ASP A 116 44.57 -15.23 -31.92
C ASP A 116 45.58 -14.93 -30.83
N LEU A 117 46.52 -14.01 -31.08
CA LEU A 117 47.56 -13.71 -30.10
C LEU A 117 46.95 -13.13 -28.81
N VAL A 118 45.96 -12.23 -28.93
CA VAL A 118 45.22 -11.70 -27.77
C VAL A 118 44.45 -12.81 -27.05
N TYR A 119 43.76 -13.68 -27.78
CA TYR A 119 43.05 -14.82 -27.18
C TYR A 119 43.99 -15.79 -26.45
N GLN A 120 45.11 -16.17 -27.07
CA GLN A 120 46.08 -17.12 -26.53
C GLN A 120 46.68 -16.61 -25.21
N VAL A 121 47.09 -15.34 -25.15
CA VAL A 121 47.71 -14.78 -23.94
C VAL A 121 46.67 -14.55 -22.85
N HIS A 122 45.57 -13.86 -23.15
CA HIS A 122 44.62 -13.45 -22.11
C HIS A 122 43.71 -14.60 -21.66
N VAL A 123 43.02 -15.26 -22.60
CA VAL A 123 42.00 -16.26 -22.27
C VAL A 123 42.63 -17.62 -22.03
N LYS A 124 43.34 -18.16 -23.03
CA LYS A 124 43.94 -19.49 -22.91
C LYS A 124 45.05 -19.52 -21.85
N GLY A 125 45.83 -18.45 -21.72
CA GLY A 125 46.85 -18.33 -20.68
C GLY A 125 46.25 -18.39 -19.27
N SER A 126 45.25 -17.55 -18.98
CA SER A 126 44.56 -17.56 -17.69
C SER A 126 43.90 -18.92 -17.39
N PHE A 127 43.30 -19.54 -18.41
CA PHE A 127 42.79 -20.92 -18.31
C PHE A 127 43.91 -21.89 -17.94
N ALA A 128 45.03 -21.91 -18.68
CA ALA A 128 46.10 -22.88 -18.51
C ALA A 128 46.73 -22.80 -17.11
N VAL A 129 47.01 -21.59 -16.63
CA VAL A 129 47.58 -21.35 -15.28
C VAL A 129 46.60 -21.77 -14.20
N THR A 130 45.34 -21.30 -14.29
CA THR A 130 44.31 -21.61 -13.29
C THR A 130 44.00 -23.10 -13.25
N HIS A 131 43.88 -23.73 -14.42
CA HIS A 131 43.62 -25.16 -14.55
C HIS A 131 44.76 -26.00 -13.96
N ALA A 132 46.02 -25.59 -14.15
CA ALA A 132 47.16 -26.26 -13.52
C ALA A 132 47.16 -26.11 -11.98
N ALA A 133 46.74 -24.96 -11.45
CA ALA A 133 46.67 -24.72 -10.01
C ALA A 133 45.46 -25.40 -9.32
N TRP A 134 44.37 -25.62 -10.07
CA TRP A 134 43.08 -26.03 -9.53
C TRP A 134 43.10 -27.33 -8.71
N PRO A 135 43.76 -28.42 -9.14
CA PRO A 135 43.81 -29.65 -8.34
C PRO A 135 44.44 -29.44 -6.97
N HIS A 136 45.50 -28.62 -6.89
CA HIS A 136 46.22 -28.34 -5.64
C HIS A 136 45.36 -27.50 -4.68
N MET A 137 44.74 -26.43 -5.16
CA MET A 137 43.82 -25.61 -4.35
C MET A 137 42.63 -26.43 -3.84
N ARG A 138 42.08 -27.30 -4.70
CA ARG A 138 40.96 -28.18 -4.36
C ARG A 138 41.31 -29.20 -3.29
N GLU A 139 42.49 -29.79 -3.38
CA GLU A 139 43.00 -30.75 -2.38
C GLU A 139 43.31 -30.06 -1.05
N ALA A 140 43.89 -28.85 -1.09
CA ALA A 140 44.17 -28.05 0.09
C ALA A 140 42.91 -27.51 0.80
N GLY A 141 41.76 -27.47 0.11
CA GLY A 141 40.54 -26.86 0.64
C GLY A 141 40.61 -25.33 0.76
N TYR A 142 41.55 -24.71 0.04
CA TYR A 142 41.77 -23.27 0.02
C TYR A 142 42.29 -22.86 -1.36
N GLY A 143 41.73 -21.79 -1.92
CA GLY A 143 42.28 -21.16 -3.10
C GLY A 143 41.73 -19.75 -3.32
N ARG A 144 42.54 -18.89 -3.92
CA ARG A 144 42.12 -17.55 -4.34
C ARG A 144 42.60 -17.30 -5.76
N VAL A 145 41.69 -16.93 -6.65
CA VAL A 145 42.01 -16.64 -8.04
C VAL A 145 41.49 -15.25 -8.39
N VAL A 146 42.36 -14.41 -8.96
CA VAL A 146 42.02 -13.09 -9.46
C VAL A 146 42.20 -13.07 -10.98
N MET A 147 41.12 -12.77 -11.68
CA MET A 147 41.09 -12.55 -13.13
C MET A 147 41.18 -11.06 -13.44
N THR A 148 41.94 -10.69 -14.48
CA THR A 148 42.05 -9.29 -14.92
C THR A 148 41.25 -9.04 -16.20
N ALA A 149 40.05 -8.50 -16.03
CA ALA A 149 39.20 -7.94 -17.09
C ALA A 149 39.62 -6.49 -17.43
N SER A 150 38.71 -5.67 -17.98
CA SER A 150 38.93 -4.25 -18.25
C SER A 150 37.60 -3.54 -18.50
N ALA A 151 37.59 -2.21 -18.34
CA ALA A 151 36.47 -1.36 -18.76
C ALA A 151 36.15 -1.52 -20.26
N ALA A 152 37.16 -1.73 -21.11
CA ALA A 152 36.96 -2.02 -22.54
C ALA A 152 36.22 -3.34 -22.78
N GLY A 153 36.39 -4.34 -21.91
CA GLY A 153 35.59 -5.56 -21.93
C GLY A 153 34.14 -5.33 -21.50
N ILE A 154 33.95 -4.56 -20.42
CA ILE A 154 32.62 -4.34 -19.82
C ILE A 154 31.74 -3.45 -20.72
N TYR A 155 32.29 -2.35 -21.22
CA TYR A 155 31.54 -1.30 -21.91
C TYR A 155 31.78 -1.26 -23.43
N GLY A 156 32.77 -2.00 -23.92
CA GLY A 156 33.28 -1.88 -25.29
C GLY A 156 34.23 -0.69 -25.44
N ASN A 157 35.14 -0.79 -26.42
CA ASN A 157 36.00 0.33 -26.82
C ASN A 157 36.37 0.24 -28.31
N PHE A 158 36.48 1.38 -28.97
CA PHE A 158 36.77 1.44 -30.41
C PHE A 158 38.13 0.81 -30.73
N GLY A 159 38.19 -0.07 -31.73
CA GLY A 159 39.44 -0.71 -32.17
C GLY A 159 39.95 -1.85 -31.28
N GLN A 160 39.16 -2.29 -30.30
CA GLN A 160 39.59 -3.30 -29.32
C GLN A 160 38.67 -4.53 -29.27
N ALA A 161 38.10 -4.96 -30.39
CA ALA A 161 37.11 -6.05 -30.41
C ALA A 161 37.65 -7.39 -29.84
N ASN A 162 38.87 -7.80 -30.24
CA ASN A 162 39.59 -8.96 -29.72
C ASN A 162 39.85 -8.85 -28.21
N TYR A 163 40.35 -7.70 -27.77
CA TYR A 163 40.69 -7.43 -26.38
C TYR A 163 39.45 -7.36 -25.47
N ALA A 164 38.40 -6.66 -25.91
CA ALA A 164 37.14 -6.56 -25.19
C ALA A 164 36.50 -7.94 -24.99
N MET A 165 36.45 -8.77 -26.05
CA MET A 165 35.98 -10.15 -25.98
C MET A 165 36.80 -10.96 -24.97
N ALA A 166 38.13 -10.91 -25.05
CA ALA A 166 39.00 -11.64 -24.14
C ALA A 166 38.78 -11.22 -22.68
N LYS A 167 38.70 -9.92 -22.41
CA LYS A 167 38.59 -9.36 -21.05
C LYS A 167 37.23 -9.62 -20.41
N LEU A 168 36.13 -9.50 -21.14
CA LEU A 168 34.81 -9.88 -20.59
C LEU A 168 34.64 -11.39 -20.50
N GLY A 169 35.22 -12.15 -21.44
CA GLY A 169 35.26 -13.61 -21.41
C GLY A 169 35.92 -14.17 -20.14
N LEU A 170 36.97 -13.51 -19.64
CA LEU A 170 37.60 -13.86 -18.36
C LEU A 170 36.66 -13.69 -17.16
N HIS A 171 35.76 -12.69 -17.18
CA HIS A 171 34.75 -12.55 -16.13
C HIS A 171 33.75 -13.72 -16.17
N GLY A 172 33.21 -14.06 -17.35
CA GLY A 172 32.29 -15.20 -17.50
C GLY A 172 32.93 -16.54 -17.11
N PHE A 173 34.21 -16.74 -17.46
CA PHE A 173 35.01 -17.88 -17.01
C PHE A 173 35.15 -17.90 -15.48
N GLY A 174 35.53 -16.77 -14.88
CA GLY A 174 35.67 -16.63 -13.43
C GLY A 174 34.38 -16.88 -12.66
N GLN A 175 33.23 -16.43 -13.18
CA GLN A 175 31.92 -16.68 -12.55
C GLN A 175 31.59 -18.18 -12.46
N THR A 176 31.91 -18.96 -13.50
CA THR A 176 31.69 -20.40 -13.47
C THR A 176 32.61 -21.08 -12.44
N LEU A 177 33.90 -20.71 -12.43
CA LEU A 177 34.85 -21.25 -11.46
C LEU A 177 34.49 -20.87 -10.02
N ALA A 178 33.95 -19.68 -9.77
CA ALA A 178 33.47 -19.28 -8.45
C ALA A 178 32.36 -20.20 -7.93
N ILE A 179 31.52 -20.75 -8.82
CA ILE A 179 30.47 -21.73 -8.46
C ILE A 179 31.09 -23.10 -8.19
N GLU A 180 31.96 -23.59 -9.08
CA GLU A 180 32.62 -24.90 -8.95
C GLU A 180 33.53 -24.99 -7.71
N GLY A 181 34.22 -23.89 -7.39
CA GLY A 181 35.20 -23.78 -6.31
C GLY A 181 34.60 -23.61 -4.91
N ARG A 182 33.35 -23.12 -4.81
CA ARG A 182 32.73 -22.69 -3.55
C ARG A 182 32.78 -23.77 -2.45
N LYS A 183 32.42 -25.01 -2.78
CA LYS A 183 32.40 -26.13 -1.81
C LYS A 183 33.79 -26.57 -1.34
N ARG A 184 34.85 -26.07 -1.97
CA ARG A 184 36.24 -26.43 -1.74
C ARG A 184 37.08 -25.25 -1.24
N GLY A 185 36.45 -24.16 -0.81
CA GLY A 185 37.13 -22.98 -0.28
C GLY A 185 37.92 -22.19 -1.33
N ILE A 186 37.62 -22.38 -2.62
CA ILE A 186 38.25 -21.66 -3.72
C ILE A 186 37.37 -20.49 -4.13
N HIS A 187 37.87 -19.27 -3.98
CA HIS A 187 37.18 -18.05 -4.40
C HIS A 187 37.81 -17.50 -5.68
N VAL A 188 36.96 -17.05 -6.60
CA VAL A 188 37.40 -16.50 -7.88
C VAL A 188 36.74 -15.15 -8.09
N ASN A 189 37.52 -14.08 -8.21
CA ASN A 189 37.01 -12.73 -8.43
C ASN A 189 37.67 -12.10 -9.66
N THR A 190 37.02 -11.08 -10.20
CA THR A 190 37.48 -10.35 -11.38
C THR A 190 37.70 -8.89 -11.05
N ILE A 191 38.81 -8.32 -11.50
CA ILE A 191 39.06 -6.88 -11.46
C ILE A 191 39.07 -6.29 -12.86
N ALA A 192 38.64 -5.04 -13.00
CA ALA A 192 38.74 -4.22 -14.19
C ALA A 192 39.57 -2.97 -13.82
N PRO A 193 40.91 -3.06 -13.94
CA PRO A 193 41.78 -2.01 -13.44
C PRO A 193 41.91 -0.83 -14.42
N ILE A 194 42.12 0.36 -13.84
CA ILE A 194 42.54 1.58 -14.53
C ILE A 194 43.88 2.02 -13.92
N ALA A 195 44.97 1.87 -14.67
CA ALA A 195 46.31 2.26 -14.23
C ALA A 195 47.14 2.86 -15.38
N GLY A 196 48.02 3.79 -15.04
CA GLY A 196 49.10 4.26 -15.89
C GLY A 196 50.10 3.13 -16.10
N SER A 197 50.32 2.78 -17.36
CA SER A 197 51.30 1.77 -17.77
C SER A 197 51.73 2.04 -19.21
N ARG A 198 52.74 1.30 -19.68
CA ARG A 198 53.14 1.30 -21.09
C ARG A 198 51.98 1.05 -22.06
N MET A 199 50.92 0.37 -21.62
CA MET A 199 49.72 0.11 -22.42
C MET A 199 48.74 1.30 -22.49
N THR A 200 48.82 2.27 -21.58
CA THR A 200 47.92 3.45 -21.52
C THR A 200 48.64 4.76 -21.86
N GLU A 201 49.96 4.74 -22.01
CA GLU A 201 50.82 5.86 -22.39
C GLU A 201 50.43 6.52 -23.73
N THR A 202 49.89 5.76 -24.68
CA THR A 202 49.50 6.28 -26.00
C THR A 202 48.18 7.05 -25.98
N VAL A 203 47.45 7.05 -24.86
CA VAL A 203 46.08 7.58 -24.77
C VAL A 203 45.93 8.68 -23.70
N LEU A 204 46.73 8.64 -22.63
CA LEU A 204 46.58 9.54 -21.49
C LEU A 204 47.70 10.61 -21.39
N PRO A 205 47.38 11.85 -20.95
CA PRO A 205 48.38 12.85 -20.58
C PRO A 205 49.31 12.40 -19.45
N GLN A 206 50.58 12.84 -19.47
CA GLN A 206 51.61 12.41 -18.52
C GLN A 206 51.23 12.63 -17.04
N ASN A 207 50.62 13.76 -16.70
CA ASN A 207 50.20 14.05 -15.33
C ASN A 207 49.13 13.09 -14.81
N LEU A 208 48.28 12.54 -15.70
CA LEU A 208 47.29 11.51 -15.35
C LEU A 208 47.94 10.13 -15.25
N LEU A 209 48.90 9.82 -16.12
CA LEU A 209 49.70 8.59 -16.02
C LEU A 209 50.44 8.49 -14.68
N ASP A 210 51.05 9.59 -14.24
CA ASP A 210 51.79 9.67 -12.97
C ASP A 210 50.86 9.53 -11.74
N ALA A 211 49.59 9.93 -11.88
CA ALA A 211 48.58 9.85 -10.83
C ALA A 211 47.90 8.47 -10.76
N LEU A 212 47.77 7.75 -11.88
CA LEU A 212 47.12 6.44 -11.96
C LEU A 212 48.08 5.31 -11.59
N LYS A 213 48.63 5.38 -10.38
CA LYS A 213 49.64 4.42 -9.89
C LYS A 213 49.07 3.00 -9.77
N PRO A 214 49.77 1.96 -10.28
CA PRO A 214 49.41 0.55 -10.08
C PRO A 214 49.23 0.14 -8.60
N GLU A 215 49.91 0.84 -7.70
CA GLU A 215 49.81 0.68 -6.25
C GLU A 215 48.42 1.00 -5.69
N TYR A 216 47.57 1.74 -6.42
CA TYR A 216 46.18 1.96 -6.03
C TYR A 216 45.25 0.79 -6.37
N VAL A 217 45.69 -0.14 -7.22
CA VAL A 217 44.90 -1.34 -7.58
C VAL A 217 45.25 -2.54 -6.68
N SER A 218 46.54 -2.70 -6.38
CA SER A 218 47.07 -3.86 -5.65
C SER A 218 46.39 -4.15 -4.30
N PRO A 219 45.96 -3.15 -3.49
CA PRO A 219 45.23 -3.42 -2.25
C PRO A 219 43.94 -4.21 -2.44
N LEU A 220 43.19 -3.98 -3.53
CA LEU A 220 41.98 -4.76 -3.82
C LEU A 220 42.33 -6.19 -4.19
N VAL A 221 43.38 -6.39 -4.99
CA VAL A 221 43.87 -7.73 -5.36
C VAL A 221 44.29 -8.51 -4.14
N ALA A 222 45.03 -7.88 -3.22
CA ALA A 222 45.41 -8.48 -1.95
C ALA A 222 44.17 -8.81 -1.11
N TRP A 223 43.22 -7.88 -0.94
CA TRP A 223 41.98 -8.16 -0.20
C TRP A 223 41.22 -9.36 -0.78
N LEU A 224 40.98 -9.39 -2.09
CA LEU A 224 40.27 -10.50 -2.77
C LEU A 224 41.02 -11.83 -2.67
N ALA A 225 42.32 -11.80 -2.39
CA ALA A 225 43.17 -12.96 -2.20
C ALA A 225 43.39 -13.33 -0.72
N HIS A 226 42.89 -12.54 0.23
CA HIS A 226 43.08 -12.81 1.65
C HIS A 226 42.16 -13.95 2.13
N GLU A 227 42.57 -14.65 3.18
CA GLU A 227 41.78 -15.76 3.74
C GLU A 227 40.44 -15.30 4.31
N ASP A 228 40.41 -14.14 4.97
CA ASP A 228 39.19 -13.51 5.52
C ASP A 228 38.21 -13.00 4.44
N CYS A 229 38.62 -12.94 3.16
CA CYS A 229 37.73 -12.47 2.11
C CYS A 229 36.77 -13.57 1.66
N GLU A 230 35.48 -13.38 1.96
CA GLU A 230 34.40 -14.28 1.56
C GLU A 230 33.85 -14.00 0.15
N ALA A 231 34.29 -12.90 -0.49
CA ALA A 231 33.81 -12.54 -1.82
C ALA A 231 34.24 -13.59 -2.85
N SER A 232 33.31 -14.01 -3.71
CA SER A 232 33.57 -14.88 -4.85
C SER A 232 32.54 -14.63 -5.95
N GLY A 233 32.97 -14.64 -7.20
CA GLY A 233 32.17 -14.32 -8.39
C GLY A 233 32.01 -12.82 -8.66
N GLY A 234 32.67 -11.96 -7.88
CA GLY A 234 32.56 -10.51 -8.01
C GLY A 234 33.30 -9.94 -9.23
N LEU A 235 32.83 -8.78 -9.69
CA LEU A 235 33.49 -7.92 -10.67
C LEU A 235 33.72 -6.55 -10.04
N TYR A 236 34.94 -6.04 -10.09
CA TYR A 236 35.28 -4.79 -9.44
C TYR A 236 36.06 -3.85 -10.37
N GLU A 237 35.58 -2.64 -10.57
CA GLU A 237 36.35 -1.55 -11.18
C GLU A 237 37.24 -0.88 -10.12
N VAL A 238 38.50 -0.62 -10.50
CA VAL A 238 39.49 -0.12 -9.54
C VAL A 238 40.57 0.72 -10.23
N GLY A 239 40.89 1.88 -9.68
CA GLY A 239 41.96 2.75 -10.20
C GLY A 239 41.89 4.17 -9.66
N GLY A 240 43.03 4.85 -9.56
CA GLY A 240 43.10 6.24 -9.09
C GLY A 240 42.53 6.49 -7.69
N GLY A 241 42.46 5.46 -6.84
CA GLY A 241 41.85 5.52 -5.51
C GLY A 241 40.35 5.18 -5.45
N HIS A 242 39.71 4.91 -6.59
CA HIS A 242 38.33 4.46 -6.67
C HIS A 242 38.22 2.92 -6.64
N PHE A 243 37.18 2.41 -5.97
CA PHE A 243 36.87 0.98 -5.83
C PHE A 243 35.34 0.81 -5.91
N ALA A 244 34.86 0.06 -6.91
CA ALA A 244 33.42 -0.18 -7.09
C ALA A 244 33.14 -1.63 -7.50
N GLY A 245 32.06 -2.20 -6.97
CA GLY A 245 31.53 -3.50 -7.41
C GLY A 245 30.49 -3.33 -8.52
N LEU A 246 30.52 -4.22 -9.50
CA LEU A 246 29.59 -4.26 -10.62
C LEU A 246 28.74 -5.53 -10.56
N ARG A 247 27.48 -5.42 -11.01
CA ARG A 247 26.56 -6.55 -11.15
C ARG A 247 25.59 -6.32 -12.31
N TRP A 248 24.96 -7.39 -12.79
CA TRP A 248 23.89 -7.31 -13.77
C TRP A 248 22.61 -6.73 -13.16
N GLU A 249 21.90 -5.94 -13.97
CA GLU A 249 20.54 -5.47 -13.71
C GLU A 249 19.67 -5.90 -14.88
N ARG A 250 18.47 -6.38 -14.59
CA ARG A 250 17.49 -6.86 -15.57
C ARG A 250 16.17 -6.16 -15.31
N SER A 251 15.49 -5.69 -16.36
CA SER A 251 14.09 -5.28 -16.24
C SER A 251 13.23 -6.48 -15.81
N ARG A 252 12.14 -6.25 -15.07
CA ARG A 252 11.14 -7.30 -14.82
C ARG A 252 10.52 -7.83 -16.11
N GLY A 253 10.54 -7.01 -17.16
CA GLY A 253 10.10 -7.36 -18.50
C GLY A 253 8.57 -7.49 -18.62
N LYS A 254 8.12 -7.92 -19.81
CA LYS A 254 6.73 -8.30 -20.06
C LYS A 254 6.65 -9.81 -20.28
N THR A 255 5.75 -10.45 -19.52
CA THR A 255 5.42 -11.86 -19.71
C THR A 255 4.12 -11.97 -20.50
N PHE A 256 4.21 -12.45 -21.75
CA PHE A 256 3.02 -12.77 -22.54
C PHE A 256 2.53 -14.18 -22.21
N ARG A 257 1.23 -14.34 -21.99
CA ARG A 257 0.66 -15.62 -21.58
C ARG A 257 0.82 -16.72 -22.63
N VAL A 258 1.27 -17.88 -22.18
CA VAL A 258 1.38 -19.07 -23.04
C VAL A 258 -0.02 -19.54 -23.43
N GLY A 259 -0.18 -19.93 -24.70
CA GLY A 259 -1.47 -20.32 -25.28
C GLY A 259 -2.09 -19.24 -26.17
N ARG A 260 -1.50 -18.05 -26.26
CA ARG A 260 -1.80 -17.05 -27.30
C ARG A 260 -0.62 -16.89 -28.26
N ALA A 261 -0.92 -16.50 -29.50
CA ALA A 261 0.12 -16.01 -30.40
C ALA A 261 0.68 -14.70 -29.84
N VAL A 262 2.00 -14.52 -29.88
CA VAL A 262 2.68 -13.26 -29.56
C VAL A 262 3.20 -12.68 -30.86
N SER A 263 2.72 -11.50 -31.23
CA SER A 263 3.11 -10.81 -32.46
C SER A 263 4.26 -9.82 -32.22
N PRO A 264 4.99 -9.41 -33.27
CA PRO A 264 5.92 -8.29 -33.17
C PRO A 264 5.26 -6.99 -32.70
N GLU A 265 3.97 -6.76 -33.03
CA GLU A 265 3.21 -5.61 -32.58
C GLU A 265 2.99 -5.61 -31.07
N ASP A 266 2.75 -6.78 -30.45
CA ASP A 266 2.62 -6.94 -28.99
C ASP A 266 3.95 -6.61 -28.28
N VAL A 267 5.07 -7.04 -28.86
CA VAL A 267 6.41 -6.71 -28.36
C VAL A 267 6.66 -5.21 -28.45
N ARG A 268 6.33 -4.58 -29.59
CA ARG A 268 6.49 -3.14 -29.80
C ARG A 268 5.63 -2.33 -28.84
N SER A 269 4.37 -2.72 -28.63
CA SER A 269 3.45 -2.00 -27.72
C SER A 269 3.85 -2.15 -26.25
N SER A 270 4.59 -3.20 -25.91
CA SER A 270 5.09 -3.46 -24.55
C SER A 270 6.57 -3.11 -24.37
N TRP A 271 7.20 -2.40 -25.33
CA TRP A 271 8.65 -2.21 -25.35
C TRP A 271 9.15 -1.47 -24.10
N ASP A 272 8.42 -0.48 -23.61
CA ASP A 272 8.79 0.25 -22.39
C ASP A 272 8.82 -0.65 -21.15
N ALA A 273 7.90 -1.62 -21.05
CA ALA A 273 7.93 -2.62 -19.98
C ALA A 273 9.08 -3.64 -20.15
N ILE A 274 9.47 -3.93 -21.40
CA ILE A 274 10.55 -4.87 -21.73
C ILE A 274 11.92 -4.25 -21.48
N ALA A 275 12.13 -3.01 -21.91
CA ALA A 275 13.41 -2.32 -21.89
C ALA A 275 13.54 -1.30 -20.75
N GLY A 276 12.47 -1.06 -19.98
CA GLY A 276 12.44 -0.11 -18.87
C GLY A 276 13.35 -0.53 -17.72
N MET A 277 14.17 0.43 -17.27
CA MET A 277 15.18 0.23 -16.20
C MET A 277 14.89 1.13 -14.99
N GLU A 278 13.63 1.47 -14.75
CA GLU A 278 13.23 2.25 -13.57
C GLU A 278 13.50 1.44 -12.28
N PRO A 279 13.99 2.07 -11.19
CA PRO A 279 14.48 1.34 -10.01
C PRO A 279 13.46 0.41 -9.33
N ASP A 280 12.17 0.70 -9.44
CA ASP A 280 11.06 -0.12 -8.91
C ASP A 280 10.63 -1.26 -9.87
N HIS A 281 11.19 -1.29 -11.08
CA HIS A 281 10.87 -2.21 -12.17
C HIS A 281 12.05 -3.08 -12.62
N THR A 282 13.19 -3.05 -11.92
CA THR A 282 14.35 -3.91 -12.20
C THR A 282 14.62 -4.93 -11.09
N GLU A 283 15.52 -5.86 -11.39
CA GLU A 283 15.98 -6.92 -10.50
C GLU A 283 17.43 -7.31 -10.80
N HIS A 284 18.07 -8.01 -9.85
CA HIS A 284 19.46 -8.44 -9.94
C HIS A 284 19.54 -9.97 -9.81
N PRO A 285 19.21 -10.74 -10.86
CA PRO A 285 19.25 -12.20 -10.79
C PRO A 285 20.69 -12.69 -10.53
N GLU A 286 20.88 -13.42 -9.44
CA GLU A 286 22.21 -13.88 -8.99
C GLU A 286 22.62 -15.22 -9.61
N ASN A 287 21.67 -15.95 -10.20
CA ASN A 287 21.90 -17.25 -10.80
C ASN A 287 20.88 -17.58 -11.91
N ILE A 288 21.17 -18.64 -12.67
CA ILE A 288 20.35 -19.09 -13.81
C ILE A 288 18.93 -19.47 -13.38
N ALA A 289 18.75 -20.07 -12.19
CA ALA A 289 17.43 -20.48 -11.72
C ALA A 289 16.50 -19.28 -11.47
N GLN A 290 17.01 -18.23 -10.81
CA GLN A 290 16.27 -16.97 -10.64
C GLN A 290 15.97 -16.30 -11.99
N SER A 291 16.92 -16.32 -12.93
CA SER A 291 16.70 -15.78 -14.28
C SER A 291 15.52 -16.45 -15.00
N MET A 292 15.34 -17.78 -14.82
CA MET A 292 14.28 -18.55 -15.46
C MET A 292 12.90 -18.46 -14.78
N GLN A 293 12.81 -17.88 -13.58
CA GLN A 293 11.59 -17.86 -12.78
C GLN A 293 10.37 -17.25 -13.50
N PRO A 294 10.45 -16.11 -14.22
CA PRO A 294 9.29 -15.55 -14.93
C PRO A 294 8.75 -16.49 -16.01
N VAL A 295 9.63 -17.20 -16.71
CA VAL A 295 9.26 -18.17 -17.76
C VAL A 295 8.57 -19.38 -17.15
N MET A 296 9.15 -19.96 -16.09
CA MET A 296 8.57 -21.13 -15.42
C MET A 296 7.23 -20.80 -14.77
N ALA A 297 7.12 -19.65 -14.09
CA ALA A 297 5.86 -19.20 -13.51
C ALA A 297 4.76 -19.01 -14.56
N ASN A 298 5.10 -18.57 -15.77
CA ASN A 298 4.14 -18.44 -16.86
C ASN A 298 3.65 -19.80 -17.37
N LEU A 299 4.56 -20.78 -17.48
CA LEU A 299 4.22 -22.15 -17.90
C LEU A 299 3.35 -22.88 -16.86
N GLU A 300 3.64 -22.71 -15.56
CA GLU A 300 2.91 -23.35 -14.47
C GLU A 300 1.46 -22.85 -14.34
N ARG A 301 1.20 -21.60 -14.73
CA ARG A 301 -0.15 -21.00 -14.66
C ARG A 301 -1.13 -21.58 -15.70
N GLY A 302 -0.69 -22.47 -16.59
CA GLY A 302 -1.53 -23.15 -17.57
C GLY A 302 -1.83 -22.33 -18.82
N GLY A 303 -2.73 -22.84 -19.67
CA GLY A 303 -3.15 -22.17 -20.90
C GLY A 303 -3.93 -20.88 -20.62
N SER A 304 -3.68 -19.87 -21.44
CA SER A 304 -4.37 -18.59 -21.39
C SER A 304 -5.91 -18.72 -21.37
N LYS A 305 -6.57 -17.90 -20.54
CA LYS A 305 -8.04 -17.74 -20.48
C LYS A 305 -8.61 -16.86 -21.59
N GLY A 306 -7.76 -16.35 -22.48
CA GLY A 306 -8.15 -15.51 -23.62
C GLY A 306 -8.25 -14.02 -23.28
N GLY A 307 -8.52 -13.21 -24.29
CA GLY A 307 -8.53 -11.75 -24.17
C GLY A 307 -8.13 -11.09 -25.48
N ASN A 308 -8.10 -9.76 -25.48
CA ASN A 308 -7.76 -8.91 -26.61
C ASN A 308 -7.12 -7.60 -26.10
N GLU A 309 -7.03 -6.58 -26.96
CA GLU A 309 -6.44 -5.29 -26.63
C GLU A 309 -7.18 -4.51 -25.53
N TRP A 310 -8.45 -4.85 -25.26
CA TRP A 310 -9.28 -4.20 -24.24
C TRP A 310 -9.29 -4.97 -22.92
N ILE A 311 -9.20 -6.29 -22.97
CA ILE A 311 -9.33 -7.18 -21.81
C ILE A 311 -8.30 -8.29 -21.90
N ASP A 312 -7.34 -8.30 -20.98
CA ASP A 312 -6.54 -9.48 -20.68
C ASP A 312 -7.15 -10.24 -19.50
N VAL A 313 -7.86 -11.34 -19.79
CA VAL A 313 -8.53 -12.15 -18.76
C VAL A 313 -7.52 -12.75 -17.78
N ASP A 314 -6.30 -13.03 -18.24
CA ASP A 314 -5.27 -13.66 -17.41
C ASP A 314 -4.59 -12.71 -16.43
N GLU A 315 -4.74 -11.40 -16.62
CA GLU A 315 -4.30 -10.35 -15.70
C GLU A 315 -5.46 -9.85 -14.84
N ALA A 316 -6.67 -9.72 -15.41
CA ALA A 316 -7.81 -9.13 -14.72
C ALA A 316 -8.58 -10.09 -13.81
N LEU A 317 -8.78 -11.35 -14.22
CA LEU A 317 -9.65 -12.28 -13.51
C LEU A 317 -9.08 -12.66 -12.13
N GLY A 318 -9.87 -12.45 -11.08
CA GLY A 318 -9.47 -12.69 -9.70
C GLY A 318 -8.69 -11.54 -9.06
N TYR A 319 -8.41 -10.45 -9.80
CA TYR A 319 -7.75 -9.28 -9.23
C TYR A 319 -8.57 -8.70 -8.07
N GLU A 320 -7.91 -8.48 -6.94
CA GLU A 320 -8.47 -7.87 -5.74
C GLU A 320 -8.09 -6.39 -5.70
N PHE A 321 -9.10 -5.53 -5.52
CA PHE A 321 -8.89 -4.10 -5.37
C PHE A 321 -8.47 -3.76 -3.93
N PRO A 322 -7.80 -2.61 -3.72
CA PRO A 322 -7.52 -2.12 -2.38
C PRO A 322 -8.79 -2.04 -1.53
N ALA A 323 -8.69 -2.50 -0.28
CA ALA A 323 -9.79 -2.41 0.67
C ALA A 323 -10.20 -0.94 0.88
N HIS A 324 -11.50 -0.72 1.06
CA HIS A 324 -12.07 0.61 1.24
C HIS A 324 -13.05 0.63 2.39
N THR A 325 -13.22 1.78 3.05
CA THR A 325 -14.18 1.94 4.14
C THR A 325 -15.22 2.99 3.77
N SER A 326 -16.48 2.76 4.12
CA SER A 326 -17.53 3.78 4.05
C SER A 326 -18.34 3.80 5.34
N SER A 327 -19.08 4.88 5.57
CA SER A 327 -20.01 4.98 6.70
C SER A 327 -21.32 5.59 6.23
N TYR A 328 -22.41 5.23 6.90
CA TYR A 328 -23.70 5.86 6.69
C TYR A 328 -24.47 6.02 8.00
N THR A 329 -25.44 6.92 7.97
CA THR A 329 -26.32 7.27 9.09
C THR A 329 -27.79 7.24 8.66
N GLU A 330 -28.71 7.47 9.59
CA GLU A 330 -30.13 7.62 9.33
C GLU A 330 -30.42 8.70 8.29
N ARG A 331 -29.61 9.76 8.26
CA ARG A 331 -29.71 10.84 7.25
C ARG A 331 -29.55 10.27 5.84
N ASP A 332 -28.55 9.43 5.64
CA ASP A 332 -28.22 8.90 4.31
C ASP A 332 -29.28 7.86 3.87
N LEU A 333 -29.80 7.08 4.82
CA LEU A 333 -30.91 6.16 4.59
C LEU A 333 -32.21 6.89 4.23
N ALA A 334 -32.56 7.96 4.96
CA ALA A 334 -33.73 8.78 4.69
C ALA A 334 -33.62 9.52 3.35
N LEU A 335 -32.45 10.09 3.05
CA LEU A 335 -32.17 10.74 1.76
C LEU A 335 -32.33 9.75 0.60
N TYR A 336 -31.80 8.53 0.75
CA TYR A 336 -31.98 7.49 -0.25
C TYR A 336 -33.46 7.11 -0.41
N ALA A 337 -34.19 6.94 0.70
CA ALA A 337 -35.61 6.61 0.68
C ALA A 337 -36.44 7.63 -0.10
N LEU A 338 -36.24 8.93 0.17
CA LEU A 338 -36.84 10.03 -0.60
C LEU A 338 -36.41 9.98 -2.08
N GLY A 339 -35.13 9.71 -2.33
CA GLY A 339 -34.56 9.56 -3.67
C GLY A 339 -35.14 8.39 -4.48
N VAL A 340 -35.79 7.42 -3.83
CA VAL A 340 -36.50 6.30 -4.48
C VAL A 340 -38.02 6.36 -4.29
N GLY A 341 -38.53 7.55 -3.97
CA GLY A 341 -39.95 7.93 -3.99
C GLY A 341 -40.71 7.76 -2.67
N ALA A 342 -40.03 7.42 -1.57
CA ALA A 342 -40.69 7.25 -0.27
C ALA A 342 -41.32 8.56 0.23
N ALA A 343 -42.44 8.44 0.96
CA ALA A 343 -43.10 9.55 1.65
C ALA A 343 -43.47 10.74 0.74
N LYS A 344 -43.83 10.47 -0.52
CA LYS A 344 -44.13 11.49 -1.53
C LYS A 344 -45.24 12.46 -1.14
N ASP A 345 -46.24 11.99 -0.39
CA ASP A 345 -47.37 12.79 0.08
C ASP A 345 -47.14 13.43 1.46
N GLY A 346 -45.97 13.22 2.07
CA GLY A 346 -45.60 13.74 3.39
C GLY A 346 -46.28 13.05 4.58
N ALA A 347 -47.08 12.00 4.36
CA ALA A 347 -47.82 11.32 5.42
C ALA A 347 -47.65 9.78 5.40
N GLY A 348 -47.50 9.18 4.22
CA GLY A 348 -47.20 7.75 4.06
C GLY A 348 -45.72 7.44 4.27
N GLU A 349 -45.40 6.21 4.72
CA GLU A 349 -44.02 5.68 4.81
C GLU A 349 -43.07 6.52 5.70
N LEU A 350 -43.60 7.22 6.71
CA LEU A 350 -42.78 8.02 7.64
C LEU A 350 -41.72 7.18 8.37
N ASP A 351 -41.92 5.87 8.55
CA ASP A 351 -40.91 4.96 9.10
C ASP A 351 -39.67 4.77 8.21
N LEU A 352 -39.69 5.19 6.95
CA LEU A 352 -38.53 5.15 6.05
C LEU A 352 -37.74 6.47 6.01
N VAL A 353 -38.34 7.59 6.43
CA VAL A 353 -37.76 8.93 6.25
C VAL A 353 -37.63 9.73 7.56
N TYR A 354 -38.27 9.28 8.64
CA TYR A 354 -38.27 9.96 9.93
C TYR A 354 -37.69 9.06 11.03
N GLU A 355 -36.53 9.45 11.54
CA GLU A 355 -35.74 8.72 12.53
C GLU A 355 -36.45 8.50 13.86
N MET A 356 -37.38 9.39 14.24
CA MET A 356 -38.22 9.27 15.44
C MET A 356 -39.61 8.69 15.17
N SER A 357 -39.82 8.04 14.01
CA SER A 357 -41.11 7.41 13.70
C SER A 357 -41.57 6.47 14.80
N ARG A 358 -42.84 6.61 15.22
CA ARG A 358 -43.46 5.76 16.25
C ARG A 358 -43.53 4.28 15.84
N ALA A 359 -43.54 4.01 14.52
CA ALA A 359 -43.49 2.66 13.98
C ALA A 359 -42.06 2.07 13.93
N GLY A 360 -41.06 2.85 14.35
CA GLY A 360 -39.64 2.52 14.31
C GLY A 360 -39.02 2.75 12.95
N PHE A 361 -37.90 3.49 12.89
CA PHE A 361 -37.18 3.78 11.65
C PHE A 361 -36.63 2.50 10.98
N LYS A 362 -36.84 2.37 9.66
CA LYS A 362 -36.42 1.23 8.84
C LYS A 362 -35.66 1.71 7.60
N ALA A 363 -34.58 1.00 7.27
CA ALA A 363 -33.84 1.21 6.04
C ALA A 363 -34.51 0.50 4.86
N ILE A 364 -34.54 1.15 3.68
CA ILE A 364 -34.85 0.45 2.43
C ILE A 364 -33.65 -0.44 2.05
N PRO A 365 -33.80 -1.76 1.90
CA PRO A 365 -32.69 -2.69 1.70
C PRO A 365 -31.83 -2.39 0.47
N SER A 366 -32.45 -1.84 -0.58
CA SER A 366 -31.75 -1.46 -1.81
C SER A 366 -30.69 -0.37 -1.62
N TYR A 367 -30.66 0.34 -0.47
CA TYR A 367 -29.54 1.23 -0.12
C TYR A 367 -28.19 0.49 -0.11
N ALA A 368 -28.18 -0.81 0.16
CA ALA A 368 -26.97 -1.64 0.24
C ALA A 368 -26.11 -1.66 -1.04
N VAL A 369 -26.66 -1.23 -2.18
CA VAL A 369 -25.91 -1.07 -3.44
C VAL A 369 -25.07 0.21 -3.48
N ILE A 370 -25.46 1.24 -2.71
CA ILE A 370 -24.88 2.58 -2.76
C ILE A 370 -23.40 2.57 -2.33
N PRO A 371 -23.00 2.00 -1.18
CA PRO A 371 -21.59 1.92 -0.81
C PRO A 371 -20.72 1.21 -1.85
N ALA A 372 -21.25 0.12 -2.44
CA ALA A 372 -20.55 -0.69 -3.44
C ALA A 372 -20.33 0.07 -4.76
N VAL A 373 -21.34 0.79 -5.24
CA VAL A 373 -21.23 1.60 -6.47
C VAL A 373 -20.33 2.81 -6.26
N ASN A 374 -20.41 3.45 -5.10
CA ASN A 374 -19.54 4.58 -4.75
C ASN A 374 -18.08 4.16 -4.74
N LEU A 375 -17.75 2.97 -4.24
CA LEU A 375 -16.40 2.40 -4.32
C LEU A 375 -15.93 2.27 -5.78
N VAL A 376 -16.72 1.67 -6.66
CA VAL A 376 -16.35 1.50 -8.08
C VAL A 376 -16.15 2.85 -8.76
N LEU A 377 -17.01 3.82 -8.49
CA LEU A 377 -16.90 5.17 -9.04
C LEU A 377 -15.68 5.93 -8.49
N ASP A 378 -15.34 5.79 -7.20
CA ASP A 378 -14.14 6.38 -6.60
C ASP A 378 -12.85 5.81 -7.22
N LEU A 379 -12.76 4.48 -7.33
CA LEU A 379 -11.63 3.81 -7.98
C LEU A 379 -11.45 4.33 -9.41
N GLY A 380 -12.54 4.43 -10.17
CA GLY A 380 -12.51 5.01 -11.52
C GLY A 380 -12.04 6.47 -11.55
N LYS A 381 -12.51 7.33 -10.64
CA LYS A 381 -12.08 8.73 -10.54
C LYS A 381 -10.59 8.87 -10.24
N ARG A 382 -10.03 7.94 -9.46
CA ARG A 382 -8.60 7.89 -9.11
C ARG A 382 -7.73 7.24 -10.19
N GLY A 383 -8.33 6.79 -11.30
CA GLY A 383 -7.63 6.06 -12.36
C GLY A 383 -7.18 4.65 -11.95
N ILE A 384 -7.75 4.10 -10.88
CA ILE A 384 -7.42 2.76 -10.39
C ILE A 384 -8.32 1.77 -11.13
N GLN A 385 -7.72 0.90 -11.94
CA GLN A 385 -8.39 -0.13 -12.70
C GLN A 385 -7.67 -1.47 -12.50
N ALA A 386 -8.37 -2.59 -12.63
CA ALA A 386 -7.73 -3.90 -12.58
C ALA A 386 -6.73 -4.04 -13.75
N PRO A 387 -5.53 -4.59 -13.52
CA PRO A 387 -4.59 -4.95 -14.58
C PRO A 387 -5.27 -5.76 -15.68
N GLY A 388 -4.89 -5.51 -16.93
CA GLY A 388 -5.51 -6.16 -18.10
C GLY A 388 -6.85 -5.55 -18.56
N LEU A 389 -7.51 -4.67 -17.79
CA LEU A 389 -8.68 -3.94 -18.28
C LEU A 389 -8.24 -2.60 -18.88
N HIS A 390 -8.40 -2.42 -20.18
CA HIS A 390 -7.89 -1.29 -20.96
C HIS A 390 -8.99 -0.54 -21.71
N TYR A 391 -10.10 -0.22 -21.05
CA TYR A 391 -11.22 0.50 -21.65
C TYR A 391 -11.74 1.63 -20.74
N GLY A 392 -12.22 2.70 -21.39
CA GLY A 392 -12.84 3.84 -20.71
C GLY A 392 -14.32 3.61 -20.35
N LEU A 393 -14.84 4.49 -19.50
CA LEU A 393 -16.25 4.48 -19.06
C LEU A 393 -17.25 4.64 -20.21
N ASP A 394 -16.84 5.22 -21.34
CA ASP A 394 -17.66 5.41 -22.55
C ASP A 394 -18.13 4.08 -23.18
N ARG A 395 -17.43 2.97 -22.89
CA ARG A 395 -17.75 1.62 -23.37
C ARG A 395 -18.55 0.79 -22.39
N VAL A 396 -18.74 1.27 -21.16
CA VAL A 396 -19.28 0.50 -20.04
C VAL A 396 -20.76 0.78 -19.88
N LEU A 397 -21.56 -0.29 -19.79
CA LEU A 397 -22.95 -0.24 -19.35
C LEU A 397 -23.13 -1.08 -18.09
N HIS A 398 -23.89 -0.56 -17.12
CA HIS A 398 -24.33 -1.36 -15.99
C HIS A 398 -25.48 -2.27 -16.45
N GLY A 399 -25.22 -3.56 -16.62
CA GLY A 399 -26.14 -4.52 -17.23
C GLY A 399 -27.02 -5.26 -16.23
N GLU A 400 -26.42 -5.83 -15.18
CA GLU A 400 -27.13 -6.58 -14.14
C GLU A 400 -26.63 -6.17 -12.75
N GLN A 401 -27.54 -6.17 -11.78
CA GLN A 401 -27.24 -5.95 -10.37
C GLN A 401 -27.82 -7.11 -9.57
N LYS A 402 -26.95 -7.76 -8.79
CA LYS A 402 -27.36 -8.68 -7.74
C LYS A 402 -26.88 -8.15 -6.39
N MET A 403 -27.73 -8.23 -5.39
CA MET A 403 -27.43 -7.78 -4.03
C MET A 403 -28.04 -8.76 -3.03
N THR A 404 -27.28 -9.10 -1.99
CA THR A 404 -27.70 -9.98 -0.89
C THR A 404 -27.35 -9.32 0.43
N LEU A 405 -28.28 -9.37 1.37
CA LEU A 405 -28.11 -8.93 2.76
C LEU A 405 -28.14 -10.14 3.67
N GLU A 406 -27.11 -10.33 4.49
CA GLU A 406 -27.11 -11.39 5.52
C GLU A 406 -28.09 -11.08 6.67
N ARG A 407 -28.42 -9.79 6.84
CA ARG A 407 -29.38 -9.28 7.81
C ARG A 407 -29.83 -7.86 7.47
N PRO A 408 -30.94 -7.34 8.05
CA PRO A 408 -31.36 -5.96 7.85
C PRO A 408 -30.24 -4.97 8.11
N LEU A 409 -30.21 -3.90 7.31
CA LEU A 409 -29.27 -2.81 7.48
C LEU A 409 -29.50 -2.15 8.86
N PRO A 410 -28.44 -1.96 9.66
CA PRO A 410 -28.53 -1.13 10.85
C PRO A 410 -28.79 0.33 10.45
N LYS A 411 -29.27 1.13 11.41
CA LYS A 411 -29.60 2.56 11.21
C LYS A 411 -28.38 3.41 10.85
N SER A 412 -27.22 2.99 11.34
CA SER A 412 -25.91 3.50 10.98
C SER A 412 -24.91 2.34 10.99
N ALA A 413 -23.86 2.45 10.19
CA ALA A 413 -22.76 1.49 10.20
C ALA A 413 -21.52 2.08 9.53
N THR A 414 -20.35 1.66 10.01
CA THR A 414 -19.11 1.67 9.25
C THR A 414 -18.93 0.33 8.56
N LEU A 415 -18.61 0.35 7.27
CA LEU A 415 -18.47 -0.82 6.42
C LEU A 415 -17.08 -0.88 5.82
N ARG A 416 -16.45 -2.04 5.89
CA ARG A 416 -15.22 -2.37 5.17
C ARG A 416 -15.56 -3.17 3.92
N HIS A 417 -15.05 -2.75 2.77
CA HIS A 417 -15.34 -3.33 1.47
C HIS A 417 -14.14 -4.07 0.89
N GLU A 418 -14.39 -5.25 0.36
CA GLU A 418 -13.45 -6.05 -0.42
C GLU A 418 -14.06 -6.26 -1.81
N ALA A 419 -13.39 -5.79 -2.85
CA ALA A 419 -13.84 -5.91 -4.24
C ALA A 419 -12.88 -6.78 -5.05
N ARG A 420 -13.43 -7.63 -5.93
CA ARG A 420 -12.63 -8.41 -6.89
C ARG A 420 -13.32 -8.59 -8.24
N ILE A 421 -12.53 -8.77 -9.28
CA ILE A 421 -13.03 -9.22 -10.59
C ILE A 421 -13.37 -10.71 -10.47
N LYS A 422 -14.66 -11.02 -10.33
CA LYS A 422 -15.15 -12.38 -10.08
C LYS A 422 -15.14 -13.22 -11.35
N ASP A 423 -15.70 -12.70 -12.43
CA ASP A 423 -15.86 -13.40 -13.70
C ASP A 423 -15.70 -12.45 -14.90
N ILE A 424 -15.23 -12.99 -16.03
CA ILE A 424 -15.18 -12.30 -17.33
C ILE A 424 -15.69 -13.24 -18.41
N PHE A 425 -16.63 -12.77 -19.24
CA PHE A 425 -17.25 -13.58 -20.30
C PHE A 425 -17.20 -12.90 -21.67
N ASP A 426 -17.02 -13.70 -22.72
CA ASP A 426 -17.03 -13.25 -24.12
C ASP A 426 -18.44 -13.33 -24.72
N LYS A 427 -19.05 -12.18 -24.99
CA LYS A 427 -20.37 -12.09 -25.67
C LYS A 427 -20.24 -11.81 -27.17
N GLY A 428 -19.08 -12.06 -27.77
CA GLY A 428 -18.78 -11.91 -29.20
C GLY A 428 -18.56 -10.45 -29.61
N LYS A 429 -19.61 -9.62 -29.58
CA LYS A 429 -19.51 -8.18 -29.90
C LYS A 429 -19.18 -7.29 -28.68
N GLY A 430 -18.99 -7.89 -27.52
CA GLY A 430 -18.68 -7.24 -26.26
C GLY A 430 -18.32 -8.26 -25.20
N ALA A 431 -17.98 -7.79 -24.01
CA ALA A 431 -17.63 -8.63 -22.86
C ALA A 431 -18.53 -8.34 -21.67
N LEU A 432 -18.68 -9.31 -20.77
CA LEU A 432 -19.18 -9.07 -19.42
C LEU A 432 -18.01 -9.10 -18.45
N VAL A 433 -17.95 -8.13 -17.55
CA VAL A 433 -17.04 -8.12 -16.40
C VAL A 433 -17.90 -8.05 -15.14
N VAL A 434 -17.78 -9.07 -14.29
CA VAL A 434 -18.51 -9.21 -13.04
C VAL A 434 -17.59 -8.83 -11.89
N THR A 435 -17.95 -7.76 -11.19
CA THR A 435 -17.24 -7.31 -9.99
C THR A 435 -18.04 -7.73 -8.76
N GLU A 436 -17.45 -8.55 -7.89
CA GLU A 436 -18.02 -8.89 -6.59
C GLU A 436 -17.49 -7.93 -5.54
N ILE A 437 -18.37 -7.40 -4.68
CA ILE A 437 -18.04 -6.52 -3.58
C ILE A 437 -18.69 -7.06 -2.32
N ARG A 438 -17.87 -7.43 -1.34
CA ARG A 438 -18.30 -7.87 -0.01
C ARG A 438 -18.08 -6.75 0.98
N SER A 439 -19.12 -6.43 1.76
CA SER A 439 -19.07 -5.41 2.80
C SER A 439 -19.25 -6.06 4.17
N TYR A 440 -18.31 -5.80 5.06
CA TYR A 440 -18.28 -6.30 6.42
C TYR A 440 -18.57 -5.16 7.39
N ASP A 441 -19.29 -5.46 8.47
CA ASP A 441 -19.54 -4.47 9.53
C ASP A 441 -18.30 -4.28 10.44
N GLU A 442 -18.42 -3.40 11.43
CA GLU A 442 -17.38 -3.08 12.42
C GLU A 442 -16.89 -4.29 13.23
N ASP A 443 -17.71 -5.33 13.33
CA ASP A 443 -17.35 -6.59 14.00
C ASP A 443 -16.62 -7.57 13.06
N GLY A 444 -16.46 -7.22 11.79
CA GLY A 444 -15.90 -8.08 10.75
C GLY A 444 -16.88 -9.11 10.20
N ASP A 445 -18.17 -9.02 10.52
CA ASP A 445 -19.19 -9.94 10.01
C ASP A 445 -19.65 -9.49 8.62
N LEU A 446 -19.76 -10.43 7.67
CA LEU A 446 -20.30 -10.14 6.34
C LEU A 446 -21.73 -9.64 6.46
N LEU A 447 -22.02 -8.48 5.86
CA LEU A 447 -23.35 -7.88 5.87
C LEU A 447 -23.96 -7.80 4.47
N ILE A 448 -23.15 -7.42 3.48
CA ILE A 448 -23.63 -7.14 2.12
C ILE A 448 -22.75 -7.88 1.11
N THR A 449 -23.37 -8.55 0.14
CA THR A 449 -22.69 -9.00 -1.07
C THR A 449 -23.35 -8.36 -2.29
N ASN A 450 -22.58 -7.61 -3.08
CA ASN A 450 -23.01 -7.06 -4.36
C ASN A 450 -22.25 -7.74 -5.50
N GLU A 451 -22.95 -8.06 -6.59
CA GLU A 451 -22.35 -8.45 -7.86
C GLU A 451 -22.82 -7.47 -8.92
N LEU A 452 -21.88 -6.67 -9.44
CA LEU A 452 -22.12 -5.68 -10.48
C LEU A 452 -21.65 -6.26 -11.81
N THR A 453 -22.56 -6.43 -12.75
CA THR A 453 -22.23 -6.95 -14.08
C THR A 453 -22.18 -5.79 -15.06
N THR A 454 -20.99 -5.50 -15.57
CA THR A 454 -20.77 -4.48 -16.58
C THR A 454 -20.65 -5.10 -17.97
N PHE A 455 -21.33 -4.52 -18.95
CA PHE A 455 -21.18 -4.88 -20.36
C PHE A 455 -20.23 -3.90 -21.06
N VAL A 456 -19.12 -4.41 -21.56
CA VAL A 456 -18.08 -3.64 -22.25
C VAL A 456 -18.24 -3.78 -23.75
N ARG A 457 -18.70 -2.71 -24.40
CA ARG A 457 -18.99 -2.70 -25.84
C ARG A 457 -17.73 -2.83 -26.68
N GLY A 458 -17.74 -3.75 -27.64
CA GLY A 458 -16.64 -3.96 -28.59
C GLY A 458 -15.45 -4.75 -28.04
N ALA A 459 -15.40 -4.97 -26.72
CA ALA A 459 -14.29 -5.67 -26.07
C ALA A 459 -14.40 -7.21 -26.14
N GLY A 460 -15.30 -7.76 -26.98
CA GLY A 460 -15.53 -9.21 -27.16
C GLY A 460 -14.69 -9.85 -28.29
N GLY A 461 -14.99 -11.11 -28.59
CA GLY A 461 -14.61 -11.74 -29.86
C GLY A 461 -13.29 -12.53 -29.83
N TRP A 462 -12.80 -12.87 -28.65
CA TRP A 462 -11.59 -13.67 -28.48
C TRP A 462 -11.86 -15.18 -28.40
N GLY A 463 -13.14 -15.60 -28.42
CA GLY A 463 -13.55 -17.00 -28.40
C GLY A 463 -13.59 -17.61 -26.99
N GLY A 464 -13.74 -16.79 -25.95
CA GLY A 464 -13.81 -17.23 -24.55
C GLY A 464 -15.15 -17.83 -24.12
N ASP A 465 -15.26 -18.17 -22.84
CA ASP A 465 -16.54 -18.62 -22.26
C ASP A 465 -17.61 -17.53 -22.41
N ARG A 466 -18.77 -17.91 -22.96
CA ARG A 466 -19.90 -17.00 -23.14
C ARG A 466 -20.62 -16.72 -21.83
N GLY A 467 -20.41 -17.52 -20.79
CA GLY A 467 -21.15 -17.45 -19.54
C GLY A 467 -22.65 -17.75 -19.72
N PRO A 468 -23.44 -17.60 -18.65
CA PRO A 468 -24.87 -17.93 -18.67
C PRO A 468 -25.65 -17.09 -19.69
N SER A 469 -26.61 -17.73 -20.37
CA SER A 469 -27.42 -17.15 -21.45
C SER A 469 -28.94 -17.31 -21.30
N ALA A 470 -29.41 -18.14 -20.35
CA ALA A 470 -30.83 -18.34 -20.09
C ALA A 470 -31.42 -17.18 -19.24
N ASP A 471 -32.71 -16.91 -19.43
CA ASP A 471 -33.47 -16.02 -18.55
C ASP A 471 -33.52 -16.63 -17.14
N LYS A 472 -32.87 -15.95 -16.18
CA LYS A 472 -32.75 -16.43 -14.79
C LYS A 472 -34.10 -16.42 -14.07
N ASN A 473 -34.95 -15.44 -14.39
CA ASN A 473 -36.18 -15.14 -13.67
C ASN A 473 -37.31 -14.87 -14.68
N PRO A 474 -37.81 -15.91 -15.37
CA PRO A 474 -38.90 -15.74 -16.33
C PRO A 474 -40.17 -15.28 -15.61
N VAL A 475 -40.90 -14.37 -16.26
CA VAL A 475 -42.20 -13.90 -15.75
C VAL A 475 -43.21 -15.06 -15.80
N PRO A 476 -43.93 -15.36 -14.71
CA PRO A 476 -44.95 -16.41 -14.71
C PRO A 476 -46.08 -16.15 -15.72
N ASP A 477 -46.59 -17.22 -16.35
CA ASP A 477 -47.74 -17.16 -17.25
C ASP A 477 -49.07 -17.13 -16.47
N ARG A 478 -49.25 -16.08 -15.65
CA ARG A 478 -50.46 -15.77 -14.88
C ARG A 478 -50.55 -14.28 -14.58
N THR A 479 -51.71 -13.81 -14.13
CA THR A 479 -51.86 -12.41 -13.69
C THR A 479 -50.94 -12.06 -12.51
N PRO A 480 -50.37 -10.85 -12.46
CA PRO A 480 -49.58 -10.37 -11.31
C PRO A 480 -50.41 -10.38 -10.03
N ASP A 481 -49.75 -10.67 -8.90
CA ASP A 481 -50.36 -10.55 -7.58
C ASP A 481 -50.44 -9.09 -7.11
N ALA A 482 -49.50 -8.26 -7.58
CA ALA A 482 -49.50 -6.82 -7.36
C ALA A 482 -49.10 -6.07 -8.63
N VAL A 483 -49.76 -4.94 -8.87
CA VAL A 483 -49.42 -3.96 -9.91
C VAL A 483 -49.38 -2.59 -9.24
N ILE A 484 -48.19 -2.00 -9.16
CA ILE A 484 -47.97 -0.70 -8.53
C ILE A 484 -47.61 0.30 -9.62
N GLU A 485 -48.39 1.37 -9.73
CA GLU A 485 -48.10 2.49 -10.62
C GLU A 485 -47.62 3.69 -9.81
N GLU A 486 -46.46 4.23 -10.15
CA GLU A 486 -45.93 5.40 -9.47
C GLU A 486 -45.20 6.33 -10.44
N LYS A 487 -45.57 7.60 -10.41
CA LYS A 487 -44.94 8.63 -11.23
C LYS A 487 -43.70 9.17 -10.55
N THR A 488 -42.55 9.07 -11.21
CA THR A 488 -41.30 9.69 -10.76
C THR A 488 -41.40 11.22 -10.85
N ASP A 489 -40.67 11.95 -10.01
CA ASP A 489 -40.64 13.40 -10.11
C ASP A 489 -39.73 13.90 -11.24
N PRO A 490 -40.00 15.08 -11.83
CA PRO A 490 -39.11 15.65 -12.85
C PRO A 490 -37.66 15.84 -12.39
N ASN A 491 -37.45 16.04 -11.08
CA ASN A 491 -36.14 16.18 -10.44
C ASN A 491 -35.64 14.89 -9.78
N GLN A 492 -36.26 13.72 -10.02
CA GLN A 492 -35.94 12.47 -9.31
C GLN A 492 -34.45 12.10 -9.40
N ALA A 493 -33.86 12.22 -10.60
CA ALA A 493 -32.44 11.94 -10.81
C ALA A 493 -31.53 12.90 -10.02
N LEU A 494 -31.95 14.16 -9.83
CA LEU A 494 -31.21 15.17 -9.07
C LEU A 494 -31.25 14.92 -7.57
N LEU A 495 -32.33 14.31 -7.06
CA LEU A 495 -32.44 13.89 -5.68
C LEU A 495 -31.66 12.59 -5.43
N TYR A 496 -31.86 11.56 -6.27
CA TYR A 496 -31.22 10.26 -6.10
C TYR A 496 -29.70 10.33 -6.12
N ARG A 497 -29.11 11.12 -7.03
CA ARG A 497 -27.64 11.28 -7.14
C ARG A 497 -26.97 11.75 -5.85
N LEU A 498 -27.70 12.42 -4.94
CA LEU A 498 -27.18 12.85 -3.65
C LEU A 498 -26.82 11.65 -2.74
N SER A 499 -27.31 10.45 -3.06
CA SER A 499 -26.90 9.20 -2.40
C SER A 499 -25.51 8.71 -2.83
N GLY A 500 -24.92 9.23 -3.93
CA GLY A 500 -23.52 8.96 -4.27
C GLY A 500 -23.18 8.76 -5.75
N ASP A 501 -24.16 8.53 -6.63
CA ASP A 501 -23.90 8.43 -8.07
C ASP A 501 -23.99 9.80 -8.75
N TRP A 502 -22.84 10.48 -8.82
CA TRP A 502 -22.70 11.83 -9.36
C TRP A 502 -22.51 11.88 -10.88
N ASN A 503 -22.66 10.77 -11.62
CA ASN A 503 -22.41 10.71 -13.06
C ASN A 503 -23.20 11.81 -13.82
N PRO A 504 -22.52 12.67 -14.61
CA PRO A 504 -23.17 13.77 -15.35
C PRO A 504 -24.29 13.31 -16.29
N LEU A 505 -24.28 12.06 -16.74
CA LEU A 505 -25.33 11.44 -17.58
C LEU A 505 -26.75 11.64 -17.02
N HIS A 506 -26.88 11.77 -15.70
CA HIS A 506 -28.16 11.88 -15.01
C HIS A 506 -28.58 13.31 -14.65
N ALA A 507 -27.75 14.32 -14.95
CA ALA A 507 -28.01 15.71 -14.55
C ALA A 507 -27.72 16.72 -15.66
N ASP A 508 -26.70 16.51 -16.48
CA ASP A 508 -26.24 17.44 -17.50
C ASP A 508 -26.83 17.07 -18.88
N PRO A 509 -27.69 17.92 -19.48
CA PRO A 509 -28.27 17.69 -20.79
C PRO A 509 -27.23 17.56 -21.92
N ASP A 510 -26.16 18.34 -21.90
CA ASP A 510 -25.14 18.33 -22.95
C ASP A 510 -24.32 17.03 -22.89
N PHE A 511 -23.99 16.59 -21.69
CA PHE A 511 -23.33 15.30 -21.47
C PHE A 511 -24.23 14.12 -21.88
N ALA A 512 -25.51 14.14 -21.51
CA ALA A 512 -26.46 13.10 -21.90
C ALA A 512 -26.59 13.00 -23.43
N LYS A 513 -26.65 14.15 -24.12
CA LYS A 513 -26.70 14.23 -25.58
C LYS A 513 -25.42 13.70 -26.23
N ALA A 514 -24.24 14.02 -25.68
CA ALA A 514 -22.97 13.46 -26.14
C ALA A 514 -22.95 11.91 -26.02
N MET A 515 -23.60 11.37 -25.00
CA MET A 515 -23.77 9.93 -24.78
C MET A 515 -24.96 9.31 -25.56
N LYS A 516 -25.56 10.06 -26.49
CA LYS A 516 -26.66 9.64 -27.38
C LYS A 516 -27.99 9.40 -26.67
N PHE A 517 -28.27 10.15 -25.60
CA PHE A 517 -29.59 10.24 -24.99
C PHE A 517 -30.22 11.61 -25.27
N ASP A 518 -31.54 11.65 -25.48
CA ASP A 518 -32.23 12.90 -25.84
C ASP A 518 -32.25 13.93 -24.70
N ARG A 519 -32.18 13.45 -23.45
CA ARG A 519 -32.11 14.23 -22.21
C ARG A 519 -31.54 13.35 -21.09
N PRO A 520 -31.19 13.92 -19.91
CA PRO A 520 -30.71 13.13 -18.78
C PRO A 520 -31.68 12.00 -18.41
N ILE A 521 -31.14 10.80 -18.25
CA ILE A 521 -31.90 9.60 -17.87
C ILE A 521 -31.87 9.43 -16.34
N LEU A 522 -32.88 8.76 -15.80
CA LEU A 522 -32.88 8.34 -14.41
C LEU A 522 -31.85 7.22 -14.20
N HIS A 523 -31.19 7.18 -13.04
CA HIS A 523 -30.29 6.09 -12.69
C HIS A 523 -31.05 4.75 -12.71
N GLY A 524 -30.45 3.72 -13.31
CA GLY A 524 -31.02 2.36 -13.27
C GLY A 524 -31.24 1.91 -11.82
N LEU A 525 -30.28 2.21 -10.94
CA LEU A 525 -30.35 1.88 -9.51
C LEU A 525 -31.42 2.69 -8.75
N CYS A 526 -31.86 3.84 -9.26
CA CYS A 526 -33.02 4.54 -8.73
C CYS A 526 -34.30 3.76 -9.05
N THR A 527 -34.48 3.34 -10.32
CA THR A 527 -35.60 2.48 -10.74
C THR A 527 -35.64 1.16 -9.96
N PHE A 528 -34.47 0.57 -9.71
CA PHE A 528 -34.28 -0.59 -8.85
C PHE A 528 -34.76 -0.34 -7.40
N GLY A 529 -34.43 0.83 -6.83
CA GLY A 529 -34.89 1.22 -5.51
C GLY A 529 -36.41 1.42 -5.42
N PHE A 530 -37.01 2.08 -6.43
CA PHE A 530 -38.46 2.20 -6.57
C PHE A 530 -39.11 0.81 -6.59
N ALA A 531 -38.66 -0.07 -7.48
CA ALA A 531 -39.22 -1.41 -7.60
C ALA A 531 -39.04 -2.22 -6.31
N THR A 532 -37.89 -2.12 -5.64
CA THR A 532 -37.65 -2.82 -4.36
C THR A 532 -38.63 -2.35 -3.29
N ARG A 533 -38.79 -1.04 -3.10
CA ARG A 533 -39.75 -0.47 -2.13
C ARG A 533 -41.18 -0.90 -2.44
N GLN A 534 -41.60 -0.76 -3.69
CA GLN A 534 -42.96 -1.07 -4.14
C GLN A 534 -43.29 -2.56 -3.94
N VAL A 535 -42.38 -3.46 -4.34
CA VAL A 535 -42.58 -4.90 -4.22
C VAL A 535 -42.61 -5.33 -2.75
N LEU A 536 -41.69 -4.83 -1.92
CA LEU A 536 -41.68 -5.15 -0.49
C LEU A 536 -42.93 -4.61 0.21
N GLY A 537 -43.29 -3.35 -0.04
CA GLY A 537 -44.49 -2.74 0.55
C GLY A 537 -45.78 -3.47 0.18
N ALA A 538 -45.86 -4.03 -1.03
CA ALA A 538 -47.05 -4.76 -1.49
C ALA A 538 -47.08 -6.25 -1.06
N LEU A 539 -45.94 -6.92 -1.00
CA LEU A 539 -45.88 -8.39 -0.95
C LEU A 539 -45.01 -8.98 0.19
N ALA A 540 -44.22 -8.17 0.90
CA ALA A 540 -43.56 -8.64 2.13
C ALA A 540 -44.57 -8.75 3.28
N PRO A 541 -44.32 -9.62 4.29
CA PRO A 541 -45.16 -9.67 5.49
C PRO A 541 -45.28 -8.29 6.14
N ASP A 542 -46.51 -7.80 6.34
CA ASP A 542 -46.84 -6.47 6.88
C ASP A 542 -46.18 -5.29 6.13
N GLY A 543 -45.75 -5.49 4.88
CA GLY A 543 -44.96 -4.50 4.13
C GLY A 543 -43.58 -4.22 4.75
N ASP A 544 -43.07 -5.10 5.61
CA ASP A 544 -41.84 -4.85 6.37
C ASP A 544 -40.59 -5.14 5.53
N PRO A 545 -39.78 -4.11 5.21
CA PRO A 545 -38.58 -4.26 4.39
C PRO A 545 -37.51 -5.18 5.01
N ARG A 546 -37.57 -5.44 6.33
CA ARG A 546 -36.60 -6.28 7.03
C ARG A 546 -36.66 -7.76 6.65
N TYR A 547 -37.73 -8.19 5.98
CA TYR A 547 -37.80 -9.54 5.41
C TYR A 547 -36.96 -9.70 4.14
N PHE A 548 -36.43 -8.63 3.55
CA PHE A 548 -35.60 -8.73 2.36
C PHE A 548 -34.32 -9.55 2.60
N LYS A 549 -34.03 -10.47 1.68
CA LYS A 549 -32.79 -11.26 1.67
C LYS A 549 -31.89 -10.91 0.48
N SER A 550 -32.43 -10.97 -0.74
CA SER A 550 -31.64 -10.66 -1.94
C SER A 550 -32.51 -10.17 -3.07
N ILE A 551 -31.88 -9.52 -4.04
CA ILE A 551 -32.47 -9.11 -5.31
C ILE A 551 -31.47 -9.38 -6.43
N ASP A 552 -31.98 -9.84 -7.57
CA ASP A 552 -31.23 -9.99 -8.82
C ASP A 552 -32.08 -9.38 -9.93
N CYS A 553 -31.51 -8.53 -10.78
CA CYS A 553 -32.23 -7.91 -11.89
C CYS A 553 -31.31 -7.53 -13.06
N ARG A 554 -31.91 -7.41 -14.24
CA ARG A 554 -31.28 -6.88 -15.46
C ARG A 554 -31.89 -5.54 -15.85
N PHE A 555 -31.04 -4.54 -16.08
CA PHE A 555 -31.42 -3.26 -16.69
C PHE A 555 -31.58 -3.45 -18.20
N ALA A 556 -32.77 -3.13 -18.73
CA ALA A 556 -33.10 -3.40 -20.13
C ALA A 556 -33.13 -2.12 -20.99
N LYS A 557 -33.76 -1.06 -20.47
CA LYS A 557 -34.00 0.21 -21.17
C LYS A 557 -33.90 1.38 -20.18
N SER A 558 -33.72 2.59 -20.72
CA SER A 558 -33.63 3.81 -19.91
C SER A 558 -34.99 4.26 -19.41
N VAL A 559 -35.02 4.84 -18.22
CA VAL A 559 -36.15 5.61 -17.68
C VAL A 559 -35.77 7.08 -17.73
N PHE A 560 -36.72 7.96 -17.98
CA PHE A 560 -36.52 9.39 -17.86
C PHE A 560 -37.25 9.97 -16.65
N PRO A 561 -36.67 10.94 -15.92
CA PRO A 561 -37.35 11.60 -14.81
C PRO A 561 -38.69 12.21 -15.27
N GLY A 562 -39.74 12.00 -14.49
CA GLY A 562 -41.13 12.38 -14.79
C GLY A 562 -41.99 11.27 -15.40
N GLU A 563 -41.40 10.15 -15.85
CA GLU A 563 -42.13 8.99 -16.36
C GLU A 563 -42.79 8.18 -15.23
N THR A 564 -43.80 7.39 -15.60
CA THR A 564 -44.57 6.55 -14.69
C THR A 564 -44.05 5.12 -14.74
N LEU A 565 -43.58 4.62 -13.59
CA LEU A 565 -43.15 3.25 -13.42
C LEU A 565 -44.36 2.37 -13.12
N VAL A 566 -44.44 1.23 -13.80
CA VAL A 566 -45.44 0.18 -13.54
C VAL A 566 -44.67 -1.08 -13.13
N THR A 567 -44.73 -1.44 -11.86
CA THR A 567 -44.08 -2.63 -11.31
C THR A 567 -45.11 -3.73 -11.14
N GLU A 568 -44.95 -4.81 -11.90
CA GLU A 568 -45.78 -6.01 -11.84
C GLU A 568 -45.01 -7.10 -11.10
N ALA A 569 -45.63 -7.73 -10.10
CA ALA A 569 -44.97 -8.71 -9.24
C ALA A 569 -45.81 -9.98 -9.02
N TRP A 570 -45.13 -11.10 -8.92
CA TRP A 570 -45.66 -12.45 -8.73
C TRP A 570 -44.94 -13.13 -7.58
N LYS A 571 -45.65 -13.44 -6.50
CA LYS A 571 -45.11 -14.12 -5.33
C LYS A 571 -45.34 -15.63 -5.42
N ASP A 572 -44.31 -16.39 -5.09
CA ASP A 572 -44.35 -17.83 -4.87
C ASP A 572 -43.49 -18.18 -3.65
N GLY A 573 -44.14 -18.46 -2.52
CA GLY A 573 -43.47 -18.64 -1.24
C GLY A 573 -42.65 -17.40 -0.81
N GLN A 574 -41.34 -17.58 -0.66
CA GLN A 574 -40.37 -16.53 -0.29
C GLN A 574 -39.83 -15.76 -1.48
N ARG A 575 -40.10 -16.22 -2.71
CA ARG A 575 -39.59 -15.61 -3.93
C ARG A 575 -40.66 -14.74 -4.56
N ILE A 576 -40.26 -13.54 -4.99
CA ILE A 576 -41.12 -12.61 -5.72
C ILE A 576 -40.44 -12.26 -7.04
N VAL A 577 -40.93 -12.82 -8.14
CA VAL A 577 -40.52 -12.40 -9.48
C VAL A 577 -41.22 -11.09 -9.81
N PHE A 578 -40.53 -10.15 -10.44
CA PHE A 578 -41.14 -8.89 -10.84
C PHE A 578 -40.55 -8.37 -12.16
N ARG A 579 -41.25 -7.42 -12.77
CA ARG A 579 -40.73 -6.59 -13.86
C ARG A 579 -41.23 -5.16 -13.69
N THR A 580 -40.47 -4.20 -14.18
CA THR A 580 -40.86 -2.80 -14.17
C THR A 580 -40.87 -2.26 -15.60
N LYS A 581 -41.94 -1.54 -15.95
CA LYS A 581 -42.13 -0.88 -17.24
C LYS A 581 -42.30 0.62 -17.07
N VAL A 582 -42.10 1.35 -18.16
CA VAL A 582 -42.51 2.74 -18.29
C VAL A 582 -43.87 2.80 -18.98
N LYS A 583 -44.88 3.36 -18.32
CA LYS A 583 -46.28 3.41 -18.81
C LYS A 583 -46.41 4.15 -20.13
N GLU A 584 -45.71 5.26 -20.28
CA GLU A 584 -45.83 6.16 -21.42
C GLU A 584 -45.32 5.54 -22.73
N ARG A 585 -44.42 4.55 -22.64
CA ARG A 585 -43.73 3.93 -23.80
C ARG A 585 -43.96 2.42 -23.93
N ASP A 586 -44.60 1.79 -22.94
CA ASP A 586 -44.75 0.34 -22.80
C ASP A 586 -43.41 -0.41 -22.97
N GLU A 587 -42.33 0.17 -22.42
CA GLU A 587 -41.00 -0.43 -22.44
C GLU A 587 -40.64 -1.06 -21.09
N VAL A 588 -40.16 -2.30 -21.12
CA VAL A 588 -39.58 -2.96 -19.93
C VAL A 588 -38.21 -2.35 -19.63
N VAL A 589 -38.05 -1.83 -18.41
CA VAL A 589 -36.82 -1.18 -17.94
C VAL A 589 -36.07 -2.04 -16.92
N LEU A 590 -36.78 -2.84 -16.13
CA LEU A 590 -36.23 -3.91 -15.30
C LEU A 590 -36.83 -5.25 -15.72
N SER A 591 -35.96 -6.19 -16.06
CA SER A 591 -36.31 -7.53 -16.54
C SER A 591 -35.53 -8.58 -15.77
N ASN A 592 -35.94 -9.85 -15.88
CA ASN A 592 -35.30 -10.96 -15.18
C ASN A 592 -35.08 -10.65 -13.70
N ALA A 593 -36.08 -10.04 -13.05
CA ALA A 593 -35.94 -9.53 -11.70
C ALA A 593 -36.63 -10.42 -10.68
N ALA A 594 -35.98 -10.68 -9.55
CA ALA A 594 -36.57 -11.41 -8.44
C ALA A 594 -36.04 -10.91 -7.09
N ILE A 595 -36.92 -10.84 -6.10
CA ILE A 595 -36.58 -10.64 -4.68
C ILE A 595 -36.78 -11.97 -3.94
N GLU A 596 -35.83 -12.31 -3.09
CA GLU A 596 -35.97 -13.37 -2.09
C GLU A 596 -36.22 -12.75 -0.72
N LEU A 597 -37.10 -13.37 0.05
CA LEU A 597 -37.42 -13.00 1.42
C LEU A 597 -36.87 -14.03 2.41
N TYR A 598 -36.58 -13.57 3.61
CA TYR A 598 -36.37 -14.43 4.76
C TYR A 598 -37.69 -15.03 5.23
N GLU A 599 -37.66 -16.27 5.73
CA GLU A 599 -38.77 -16.84 6.51
C GLU A 599 -38.97 -16.08 7.81
N THR A 600 -37.87 -15.73 8.47
CA THR A 600 -37.83 -14.99 9.73
C THR A 600 -36.74 -13.94 9.66
N ILE A 601 -37.02 -12.72 10.10
CA ILE A 601 -36.05 -11.60 10.10
C ILE A 601 -34.80 -12.01 10.88
N PRO A 602 -33.62 -12.12 10.25
CA PRO A 602 -32.41 -12.52 10.93
C PRO A 602 -31.90 -11.38 11.82
N ALA A 603 -31.56 -11.73 13.06
CA ALA A 603 -30.88 -10.82 13.98
C ALA A 603 -29.36 -11.06 13.92
N LYS A 604 -28.59 -10.02 14.24
CA LYS A 604 -27.15 -10.19 14.46
C LYS A 604 -26.95 -11.20 15.59
N LYS A 605 -26.21 -12.27 15.34
CA LYS A 605 -25.90 -13.26 16.38
C LYS A 605 -25.07 -12.56 17.47
N PRO A 606 -25.44 -12.67 18.75
CA PRO A 606 -24.60 -12.15 19.82
C PRO A 606 -23.26 -12.87 19.73
N LYS A 607 -22.16 -12.14 19.53
CA LYS A 607 -20.85 -12.73 19.78
C LYS A 607 -20.83 -13.15 21.26
N PRO A 608 -20.37 -14.37 21.58
CA PRO A 608 -20.14 -14.74 22.97
C PRO A 608 -19.29 -13.65 23.60
N LYS A 609 -19.72 -13.08 24.74
CA LYS A 609 -18.80 -12.35 25.62
C LYS A 609 -17.61 -13.29 25.77
N ALA A 610 -16.43 -12.86 25.31
CA ALA A 610 -15.23 -13.67 25.37
C ALA A 610 -15.12 -14.23 26.80
N ALA A 611 -15.36 -15.54 26.93
CA ALA A 611 -15.08 -16.22 28.18
C ALA A 611 -13.58 -16.05 28.42
N LYS A 612 -13.20 -15.63 29.62
CA LYS A 612 -11.82 -15.75 30.09
C LYS A 612 -11.48 -17.25 30.12
N GLY A 613 -11.06 -17.78 28.99
CA GLY A 613 -10.81 -19.21 28.77
C GLY A 613 -9.52 -19.36 27.98
N THR A 614 -8.44 -19.64 28.72
CA THR A 614 -7.18 -20.28 28.32
C THR A 614 -7.03 -20.58 26.83
N ALA A 615 -6.37 -19.66 26.11
CA ALA A 615 -5.74 -19.96 24.84
C ALA A 615 -4.55 -20.89 25.10
N THR A 616 -4.60 -22.11 24.56
CA THR A 616 -3.37 -22.86 24.24
C THR A 616 -2.56 -22.02 23.27
N SER A 617 -1.44 -21.52 23.80
CA SER A 617 -0.46 -20.68 23.12
C SER A 617 0.22 -21.44 21.97
N VAL A 618 -0.14 -21.07 20.74
CA VAL A 618 0.92 -20.84 19.75
C VAL A 618 1.68 -19.61 20.25
N PRO A 619 3.02 -19.60 20.34
CA PRO A 619 3.73 -18.45 20.89
C PRO A 619 3.49 -17.25 19.97
N ALA A 620 2.59 -16.38 20.38
CA ALA A 620 2.55 -15.01 19.91
C ALA A 620 3.84 -14.36 20.42
N GLU A 621 4.71 -13.99 19.49
CA GLU A 621 5.72 -12.97 19.76
C GLU A 621 5.01 -11.79 20.41
N ALA A 622 5.58 -11.30 21.51
CA ALA A 622 5.18 -10.04 22.11
C ALA A 622 5.09 -8.98 21.00
N PRO A 623 4.11 -8.06 21.01
CA PRO A 623 4.17 -6.92 20.12
C PRO A 623 5.48 -6.20 20.41
N SER A 624 6.44 -6.34 19.49
CA SER A 624 7.65 -5.54 19.52
C SER A 624 7.20 -4.09 19.49
N ALA A 625 7.75 -3.27 20.38
CA ALA A 625 7.55 -1.83 20.36
C ALA A 625 7.69 -1.32 18.91
N PRO A 626 6.84 -0.39 18.45
CA PRO A 626 6.88 0.10 17.07
C PRO A 626 8.32 0.53 16.74
N SER A 627 8.87 -0.02 15.66
CA SER A 627 10.28 0.18 15.26
C SER A 627 10.58 1.58 14.73
N GLY A 628 9.69 2.56 14.94
CA GLY A 628 9.75 3.91 14.40
C GLY A 628 9.10 4.95 15.33
N PRO A 629 9.17 6.25 14.95
CA PRO A 629 8.61 7.33 15.76
C PRO A 629 7.08 7.32 15.74
N ILE A 630 6.46 7.52 16.90
CA ILE A 630 5.02 7.79 17.06
C ILE A 630 4.79 9.30 17.25
N SER A 631 3.54 9.76 17.14
CA SER A 631 3.20 11.19 17.27
C SER A 631 3.69 11.83 18.57
N ALA A 632 3.59 11.12 19.69
CA ALA A 632 4.13 11.56 20.98
C ALA A 632 5.65 11.83 20.94
N ASP A 633 6.44 10.98 20.26
CA ASP A 633 7.89 11.20 20.12
C ASP A 633 8.16 12.47 19.30
N ILE A 634 7.34 12.73 18.28
CA ILE A 634 7.46 13.92 17.44
C ILE A 634 7.12 15.19 18.24
N PHE A 635 6.06 15.17 19.07
CA PHE A 635 5.74 16.30 19.95
C PHE A 635 6.84 16.56 20.99
N HIS A 636 7.41 15.51 21.57
CA HIS A 636 8.56 15.65 22.47
C HIS A 636 9.81 16.18 21.74
N ALA A 637 10.07 15.71 20.51
CA ALA A 637 11.17 16.20 19.68
C ALA A 637 10.99 17.68 19.30
N ILE A 638 9.76 18.12 19.03
CA ILE A 638 9.42 19.54 18.82
C ILE A 638 9.76 20.35 20.08
N GLY A 639 9.43 19.86 21.27
CA GLY A 639 9.78 20.51 22.54
C GLY A 639 11.29 20.63 22.77
N LEU A 640 12.06 19.59 22.47
CA LEU A 640 13.52 19.61 22.53
C LEU A 640 14.11 20.65 21.56
N TRP A 641 13.64 20.66 20.31
CA TRP A 641 14.07 21.63 19.30
C TRP A 641 13.74 23.08 19.71
N MET A 642 12.54 23.31 20.25
CA MET A 642 12.09 24.63 20.73
C MET A 642 12.93 25.14 21.90
N THR A 643 13.44 24.23 22.74
CA THR A 643 14.34 24.57 23.85
C THR A 643 15.73 24.97 23.36
N GLU A 644 16.28 24.25 22.36
CA GLU A 644 17.55 24.62 21.72
C GLU A 644 17.46 25.94 20.94
N HIS A 645 16.26 26.26 20.41
CA HIS A 645 16.00 27.40 19.53
C HIS A 645 14.98 28.38 20.13
N GLU A 646 15.07 28.64 21.43
CA GLU A 646 14.07 29.42 22.19
C GLU A 646 13.84 30.82 21.59
N ALA A 647 14.91 31.49 21.15
CA ALA A 647 14.85 32.81 20.55
C ALA A 647 14.11 32.83 19.20
N ASP A 648 14.15 31.73 18.43
CA ASP A 648 13.45 31.61 17.15
C ASP A 648 12.01 31.14 17.33
N THR A 649 11.79 30.26 18.31
CA THR A 649 10.46 29.81 18.73
C THR A 649 9.60 30.97 19.21
N LYS A 650 10.15 31.86 20.06
CA LYS A 650 9.44 33.03 20.58
C LYS A 650 9.07 34.07 19.50
N LYS A 651 9.74 34.08 18.35
CA LYS A 651 9.36 34.94 17.20
C LYS A 651 8.08 34.47 16.50
N VAL A 652 7.68 33.21 16.70
CA VAL A 652 6.43 32.67 16.13
C VAL A 652 5.22 33.30 16.83
N ASP A 653 5.31 33.51 18.15
CA ASP A 653 4.34 34.20 19.03
C ASP A 653 2.88 33.69 18.89
N LYS A 654 2.70 32.37 18.83
CA LYS A 654 1.40 31.71 18.63
C LYS A 654 1.29 30.42 19.45
N VAL A 655 0.06 30.05 19.79
CA VAL A 655 -0.30 28.79 20.44
C VAL A 655 -1.07 27.91 19.46
N PHE A 656 -0.60 26.70 19.23
CA PHE A 656 -1.21 25.72 18.33
C PHE A 656 -1.81 24.56 19.12
N ARG A 657 -3.02 24.13 18.73
CA ARG A 657 -3.65 22.89 19.20
C ARG A 657 -3.70 21.89 18.06
N PHE A 658 -3.31 20.65 18.31
CA PHE A 658 -3.38 19.54 17.37
C PHE A 658 -4.37 18.52 17.91
N ASP A 659 -5.44 18.28 17.17
CA ASP A 659 -6.44 17.25 17.45
C ASP A 659 -6.19 16.08 16.49
N LEU A 660 -5.50 15.05 16.98
CA LEU A 660 -5.17 13.86 16.22
C LEU A 660 -6.28 12.82 16.35
N SER A 661 -6.61 12.15 15.25
CA SER A 661 -7.49 10.98 15.23
C SER A 661 -6.73 9.71 14.85
N GLU A 662 -7.20 8.56 15.34
CA GLU A 662 -6.71 7.22 14.95
C GLU A 662 -5.20 6.96 15.21
N PRO A 663 -4.72 6.95 16.48
CA PRO A 663 -5.46 7.08 17.74
C PRO A 663 -5.76 8.53 18.14
N ALA A 664 -6.83 8.73 18.91
CA ALA A 664 -7.22 10.05 19.37
C ALA A 664 -6.23 10.60 20.40
N SER A 665 -5.65 11.78 20.14
CA SER A 665 -4.84 12.51 21.11
C SER A 665 -4.91 14.01 20.83
N VAL A 666 -4.74 14.82 21.89
CA VAL A 666 -4.74 16.28 21.76
C VAL A 666 -3.41 16.81 22.29
N TRP A 667 -2.78 17.70 21.52
CA TRP A 667 -1.49 18.28 21.87
C TRP A 667 -1.51 19.80 21.72
N THR A 668 -0.86 20.48 22.64
CA THR A 668 -0.68 21.93 22.62
C THR A 668 0.80 22.27 22.42
N VAL A 669 1.09 23.09 21.41
CA VAL A 669 2.41 23.68 21.15
C VAL A 669 2.33 25.20 21.39
N ASP A 670 2.89 25.66 22.50
CA ASP A 670 2.95 27.07 22.87
C ASP A 670 4.32 27.66 22.53
N CYS A 671 4.39 28.38 21.42
CA CYS A 671 5.63 29.03 21.00
C CYS A 671 5.96 30.30 21.82
N LYS A 672 5.03 30.83 22.63
CA LYS A 672 5.25 32.00 23.50
C LYS A 672 6.07 31.60 24.72
N SER A 673 5.73 30.46 25.31
CA SER A 673 6.44 29.88 26.47
C SER A 673 7.46 28.80 26.10
N ALA A 674 7.63 28.51 24.80
CA ALA A 674 8.48 27.43 24.29
C ALA A 674 8.15 26.06 24.91
N ARG A 675 6.86 25.74 24.99
CA ARG A 675 6.35 24.54 25.68
C ARG A 675 5.50 23.67 24.77
N VAL A 676 5.65 22.36 24.91
CA VAL A 676 4.73 21.35 24.33
C VAL A 676 4.08 20.57 25.47
N ALA A 677 2.77 20.29 25.38
CA ALA A 677 2.04 19.52 26.39
C ALA A 677 0.92 18.70 25.74
N GLU A 678 0.66 17.52 26.29
CA GLU A 678 -0.54 16.74 25.97
C GLU A 678 -1.76 17.35 26.69
N GLY A 679 -2.88 17.46 25.98
CA GLY A 679 -4.13 18.02 26.47
C GLY A 679 -4.57 19.34 25.80
N GLU A 680 -5.81 19.72 26.08
CA GLU A 680 -6.46 20.90 25.50
C GLU A 680 -5.91 22.21 26.08
N THR A 681 -5.88 23.25 25.26
CA THR A 681 -5.70 24.63 25.70
C THR A 681 -6.99 25.42 25.47
N ALA A 682 -7.36 26.27 26.43
CA ALA A 682 -8.62 27.02 26.40
C ALA A 682 -8.64 28.15 25.34
N LYS A 683 -7.49 28.56 24.79
CA LYS A 683 -7.36 29.65 23.80
C LYS A 683 -6.23 29.39 22.78
N PRO A 684 -6.35 28.42 21.86
CA PRO A 684 -5.39 28.27 20.79
C PRO A 684 -5.54 29.41 19.77
N ASP A 685 -4.41 29.91 19.26
CA ASP A 685 -4.41 30.84 18.14
C ASP A 685 -4.78 30.09 16.83
N CYS A 686 -4.38 28.82 16.70
CA CYS A 686 -4.67 27.97 15.55
C CYS A 686 -4.88 26.51 16.00
N THR A 687 -5.89 25.84 15.44
CA THR A 687 -6.21 24.43 15.70
C THR A 687 -6.04 23.62 14.41
N LEU A 688 -5.39 22.46 14.49
CA LEU A 688 -5.14 21.55 13.38
C LEU A 688 -5.77 20.20 13.67
N GLU A 689 -6.74 19.78 12.86
CA GLU A 689 -7.38 18.48 12.95
C GLU A 689 -6.91 17.59 11.79
N LEU A 690 -6.32 16.44 12.08
CA LEU A 690 -5.78 15.48 11.11
C LEU A 690 -5.57 14.10 11.76
N THR A 691 -5.41 13.05 10.96
CA THR A 691 -5.07 11.73 11.52
C THR A 691 -3.63 11.68 12.06
N ASP A 692 -3.36 10.80 13.01
CA ASP A 692 -2.02 10.53 13.55
C ASP A 692 -1.01 10.21 12.44
N ALA A 693 -1.42 9.37 11.48
CA ALA A 693 -0.63 9.01 10.32
C ALA A 693 -0.31 10.21 9.41
N ASN A 694 -1.29 11.09 9.17
CA ASN A 694 -1.08 12.29 8.35
C ASN A 694 -0.18 13.30 9.07
N PHE A 695 -0.27 13.42 10.40
CA PHE A 695 0.64 14.24 11.20
C PHE A 695 2.08 13.74 11.10
N LEU A 696 2.31 12.43 11.25
CA LEU A 696 3.63 11.81 11.08
C LEU A 696 4.18 12.03 9.68
N ALA A 697 3.35 11.84 8.64
CA ALA A 697 3.75 12.06 7.26
C ALA A 697 4.09 13.54 6.98
N MET A 698 3.35 14.47 7.59
CA MET A 698 3.57 15.91 7.47
C MET A 698 4.88 16.34 8.12
N CYS A 699 5.15 15.88 9.35
CA CYS A 699 6.38 16.22 10.09
C CYS A 699 7.64 15.58 9.49
N THR A 700 7.50 14.43 8.80
CA THR A 700 8.62 13.74 8.13
C THR A 700 8.79 14.15 6.65
N GLY A 701 8.01 15.11 6.16
CA GLY A 701 8.09 15.60 4.77
C GLY A 701 7.55 14.63 3.71
N LYS A 702 6.87 13.56 4.12
CA LYS A 702 6.24 12.56 3.24
C LYS A 702 4.85 12.99 2.74
N ALA A 703 4.20 13.93 3.43
CA ALA A 703 2.95 14.54 3.00
C ALA A 703 3.08 16.06 2.96
N ASP A 704 2.49 16.67 1.93
CA ASP A 704 2.46 18.12 1.78
C ASP A 704 1.25 18.70 2.54
N PRO A 705 1.46 19.60 3.52
CA PRO A 705 0.38 20.16 4.34
C PRO A 705 -0.68 20.91 3.51
N GLN A 706 -0.28 21.55 2.41
CA GLN A 706 -1.18 22.32 1.55
C GLN A 706 -2.09 21.37 0.76
N LYS A 707 -1.57 20.23 0.28
CA LYS A 707 -2.39 19.16 -0.34
C LYS A 707 -3.34 18.50 0.65
N LEU A 708 -2.89 18.22 1.87
CA LEU A 708 -3.76 17.67 2.93
C LEU A 708 -4.91 18.63 3.25
N TYR A 709 -4.63 19.93 3.31
CA TYR A 709 -5.66 20.94 3.55
C TYR A 709 -6.67 21.04 2.39
N PHE A 710 -6.20 21.15 1.14
CA PHE A 710 -7.09 21.18 -0.02
C PHE A 710 -7.84 19.85 -0.27
N GLY A 711 -7.29 18.72 0.20
CA GLY A 711 -7.90 17.40 0.15
C GLY A 711 -8.92 17.13 1.27
N GLY A 712 -8.98 17.97 2.30
CA GLY A 712 -9.89 17.82 3.45
C GLY A 712 -9.36 16.94 4.59
N ASP A 713 -8.16 16.37 4.43
CA ASP A 713 -7.47 15.50 5.38
C ASP A 713 -6.75 16.26 6.51
N LEU A 714 -6.59 17.58 6.35
CA LEU A 714 -6.19 18.54 7.38
C LEU A 714 -7.22 19.65 7.44
N LYS A 715 -7.83 19.88 8.60
CA LYS A 715 -8.70 21.05 8.84
C LYS A 715 -7.98 22.03 9.75
N ILE A 716 -8.11 23.32 9.43
CA ILE A 716 -7.47 24.40 10.19
C ILE A 716 -8.56 25.31 10.74
N GLY A 717 -8.64 25.40 12.06
CA GLY A 717 -9.50 26.33 12.80
C GLY A 717 -8.71 27.51 13.39
N GLY A 718 -9.37 28.65 13.59
CA GLY A 718 -8.74 29.85 14.17
C GLY A 718 -7.97 30.70 13.15
N ASP A 719 -6.77 31.18 13.52
CA ASP A 719 -5.91 32.04 12.70
C ASP A 719 -5.17 31.21 11.63
N ILE A 720 -5.77 31.10 10.43
CA ILE A 720 -5.20 30.37 9.29
C ILE A 720 -3.82 30.93 8.87
N MET A 721 -3.54 32.22 9.08
CA MET A 721 -2.22 32.78 8.77
C MET A 721 -1.15 32.32 9.76
N ALA A 722 -1.53 31.93 10.98
CA ALA A 722 -0.61 31.34 11.94
C ALA A 722 -0.13 29.95 11.51
N SER A 723 -0.93 29.16 10.78
CA SER A 723 -0.52 27.83 10.30
C SER A 723 0.65 27.89 9.31
N GLN A 724 0.80 28.98 8.55
CA GLN A 724 1.94 29.21 7.66
C GLN A 724 3.27 29.34 8.42
N LYS A 725 3.23 29.63 9.72
CA LYS A 725 4.41 29.72 10.58
C LYS A 725 4.86 28.36 11.12
N LEU A 726 4.16 27.26 10.84
CA LEU A 726 4.51 25.90 11.29
C LEU A 726 5.62 25.24 10.47
N SER A 727 6.20 25.92 9.48
CA SER A 727 7.33 25.39 8.70
C SER A 727 8.56 25.04 9.54
N PHE A 728 8.67 25.53 10.78
CA PHE A 728 9.72 25.09 11.71
C PHE A 728 9.57 23.64 12.16
N LEU A 729 8.38 23.03 12.08
CA LEU A 729 8.18 21.61 12.39
C LEU A 729 9.03 20.70 11.49
N GLN A 730 9.30 21.14 10.24
CA GLN A 730 10.17 20.43 9.30
C GLN A 730 11.67 20.61 9.61
N LYS A 731 12.02 21.46 10.58
CA LYS A 731 13.41 21.71 11.03
C LYS A 731 13.79 20.88 12.26
N VAL A 732 12.87 20.07 12.78
CA VAL A 732 13.17 19.12 13.86
C VAL A 732 14.10 18.05 13.31
N GLU A 733 15.38 18.15 13.67
CA GLU A 733 16.43 17.22 13.21
C GLU A 733 16.24 15.79 13.75
N GLU A 734 16.73 14.79 13.02
CA GLU A 734 16.68 13.37 13.42
C GLU A 734 17.26 13.12 14.83
N LYS A 735 18.22 13.92 15.28
CA LYS A 735 18.78 13.83 16.64
C LYS A 735 17.72 14.03 17.74
N HIS A 736 16.75 14.94 17.54
CA HIS A 736 15.69 15.23 18.52
C HIS A 736 14.65 14.11 18.56
N VAL A 737 14.30 13.57 17.38
CA VAL A 737 13.38 12.42 17.26
C VAL A 737 14.00 11.19 17.90
N LYS A 738 15.29 10.94 17.66
CA LYS A 738 16.03 9.86 18.30
C LYS A 738 16.12 10.04 19.82
N GLN A 739 16.40 11.25 20.31
CA GLN A 739 16.44 11.55 21.74
C GLN A 739 15.07 11.37 22.41
N ALA A 740 13.98 11.75 21.74
CA ALA A 740 12.61 11.52 22.22
C ALA A 740 12.24 10.02 22.23
N MET A 741 12.66 9.27 21.21
CA MET A 741 12.48 7.81 21.13
C MET A 741 13.34 7.05 22.16
N ASP A 742 14.57 7.51 22.43
CA ASP A 742 15.47 6.92 23.41
C ASP A 742 14.91 7.10 24.83
N ALA A 743 14.34 8.28 25.13
CA ALA A 743 13.65 8.57 26.40
C ALA A 743 12.33 7.79 26.60
N ARG A 744 11.83 7.12 25.56
CA ARG A 744 10.71 6.16 25.65
C ARG A 744 11.20 4.75 26.01
N GLY A 745 12.46 4.43 25.71
CA GLY A 745 13.01 3.06 25.71
C GLY A 745 13.65 2.58 27.02
N ASP A 746 13.86 3.44 28.01
CA ASP A 746 14.73 3.16 29.16
C ASP A 746 14.02 3.03 30.52
N GLY A 747 12.68 3.06 30.58
CA GLY A 747 11.93 2.76 31.82
C GLY A 747 12.23 3.68 33.01
N SER A 748 13.02 4.74 32.79
CA SER A 748 13.18 5.86 33.70
C SER A 748 12.26 6.98 33.25
N ALA A 749 11.28 7.31 34.08
CA ALA A 749 10.54 8.57 33.95
C ALA A 749 11.55 9.73 33.84
N VAL A 750 11.47 10.50 32.76
CA VAL A 750 12.03 11.85 32.74
C VAL A 750 11.34 12.63 33.88
N PRO A 751 12.09 13.20 34.83
CA PRO A 751 11.51 13.79 36.03
C PRO A 751 10.68 15.02 35.65
N PRO A 752 9.43 15.13 36.12
CA PRO A 752 8.74 16.40 36.14
C PRO A 752 9.43 17.28 37.18
N THR A 753 9.90 18.46 36.79
CA THR A 753 10.11 19.54 37.75
C THR A 753 8.73 20.01 38.22
N GLU A 754 8.19 19.31 39.24
CA GLU A 754 6.96 19.62 39.98
C GLU A 754 7.10 20.84 40.90
N LEU A 755 6.03 21.64 41.01
CA LEU A 755 5.44 22.30 42.21
C LEU A 755 4.41 23.34 41.72
N ALA A 756 3.10 23.31 42.00
CA ALA A 756 2.29 22.52 42.90
C ALA A 756 0.83 22.49 42.38
N ALA A 757 0.11 21.41 42.67
CA ALA A 757 -1.33 21.28 42.45
C ALA A 757 -2.16 22.02 43.52
N PRO A 758 -3.40 22.44 43.22
CA PRO A 758 -4.52 22.15 44.09
C PRO A 758 -5.15 20.82 43.66
N THR A 759 -5.31 19.96 44.65
CA THR A 759 -5.99 18.66 44.65
C THR A 759 -7.33 18.66 43.93
N THR A 760 -7.59 17.66 43.09
CA THR A 760 -8.91 17.03 43.01
C THR A 760 -8.75 15.54 42.79
N ASP A 761 -9.32 14.79 43.73
CA ASP A 761 -9.45 13.35 43.78
C ASP A 761 -9.99 12.75 42.48
N ALA A 762 -9.64 11.48 42.26
CA ALA A 762 -10.35 10.61 41.33
C ALA A 762 -11.86 10.69 41.61
N ALA A 763 -12.63 11.03 40.57
CA ALA A 763 -14.08 11.04 40.68
C ALA A 763 -14.57 9.62 41.04
N PRO A 764 -15.25 9.45 42.19
CA PRO A 764 -15.93 8.19 42.49
C PRO A 764 -17.06 7.99 41.49
N ALA A 765 -17.56 6.75 41.37
CA ALA A 765 -18.78 6.46 40.62
C ALA A 765 -19.83 7.54 40.97
N ARG A 766 -20.26 8.30 39.95
CA ARG A 766 -21.15 9.45 40.12
C ARG A 766 -22.38 8.98 40.87
N ALA A 767 -22.59 9.49 42.08
CA ALA A 767 -23.83 9.27 42.79
C ALA A 767 -24.97 9.77 41.90
N ALA A 768 -26.01 8.96 41.72
CA ALA A 768 -27.18 9.33 40.94
C ALA A 768 -27.75 10.66 41.47
N PHE A 769 -27.92 11.63 40.59
CA PHE A 769 -28.40 12.96 40.94
C PHE A 769 -29.89 12.92 41.28
N ALA A 770 -30.69 12.14 40.56
CA ALA A 770 -32.13 12.08 40.70
C ALA A 770 -32.61 11.74 42.13
N PRO A 771 -32.10 10.70 42.84
CA PRO A 771 -32.48 10.47 44.24
C PRO A 771 -32.21 11.67 45.15
N THR A 772 -31.02 12.28 45.00
CA THR A 772 -30.61 13.44 45.80
C THR A 772 -31.48 14.66 45.52
N LEU A 773 -31.82 14.90 44.26
CA LEU A 773 -32.70 15.99 43.82
C LEU A 773 -34.09 15.81 44.44
N PHE A 774 -34.72 14.65 44.21
CA PHE A 774 -36.11 14.42 44.59
C PHE A 774 -36.31 14.27 46.10
N ASP A 775 -35.29 13.86 46.86
CA ASP A 775 -35.32 13.86 48.33
C ASP A 775 -35.26 15.30 48.91
N ALA A 776 -34.62 16.24 48.21
CA ALA A 776 -34.47 17.64 48.62
C ALA A 776 -35.51 18.58 47.98
N LEU A 777 -36.23 18.12 46.95
CA LEU A 777 -37.11 18.95 46.13
C LEU A 777 -38.29 19.50 46.96
N THR A 778 -38.28 20.82 47.18
CA THR A 778 -39.38 21.50 47.87
C THR A 778 -40.29 22.18 46.85
N VAL A 779 -41.36 21.50 46.46
CA VAL A 779 -42.32 22.05 45.50
C VAL A 779 -43.11 23.17 46.18
N LYS A 780 -42.88 24.43 45.78
CA LYS A 780 -43.69 25.58 46.23
C LYS A 780 -45.09 25.43 45.62
N GLY A 781 -46.06 25.04 46.44
CA GLY A 781 -47.45 24.82 46.00
C GLY A 781 -48.00 26.01 45.19
N GLY A 782 -48.58 25.70 44.02
CA GLY A 782 -49.12 26.71 43.09
C GLY A 782 -49.27 26.28 41.63
N GLY A 783 -48.80 25.08 41.24
CA GLY A 783 -48.99 24.53 39.89
C GLY A 783 -50.13 23.50 39.81
N ALA A 784 -50.71 23.30 38.62
CA ALA A 784 -51.72 22.27 38.38
C ALA A 784 -51.10 21.05 37.68
N GLY A 785 -51.28 19.85 38.24
CA GLY A 785 -51.01 18.57 37.57
C GLY A 785 -50.01 17.65 38.28
N LYS A 786 -50.11 16.35 37.97
CA LYS A 786 -49.21 15.28 38.42
C LYS A 786 -48.18 14.96 37.33
N VAL A 787 -46.90 15.17 37.61
CA VAL A 787 -45.81 14.92 36.65
C VAL A 787 -45.05 13.65 37.02
N GLN A 788 -44.99 12.69 36.11
CA GLN A 788 -44.10 11.53 36.20
C GLN A 788 -42.74 11.88 35.58
N VAL A 789 -41.66 11.74 36.34
CA VAL A 789 -40.29 11.82 35.82
C VAL A 789 -39.71 10.41 35.77
N ARG A 790 -39.24 9.99 34.59
CA ARG A 790 -38.51 8.74 34.36
C ARG A 790 -37.08 9.05 33.95
N VAL A 791 -36.14 8.57 34.75
CA VAL A 791 -34.70 8.70 34.52
C VAL A 791 -34.19 7.37 33.97
N THR A 792 -33.46 7.38 32.86
CA THR A 792 -33.08 6.15 32.13
C THR A 792 -31.64 5.67 32.37
N ASP A 793 -30.80 6.44 33.07
CA ASP A 793 -29.43 6.05 33.40
C ASP A 793 -28.87 6.86 34.59
N PRO A 794 -28.86 6.31 35.82
CA PRO A 794 -29.46 5.02 36.20
C PRO A 794 -31.00 5.09 36.23
N ASP A 795 -31.65 3.93 36.02
CA ASP A 795 -33.11 3.82 36.00
C ASP A 795 -33.76 4.31 37.31
N GLY A 796 -34.70 5.24 37.21
CA GLY A 796 -35.44 5.78 38.35
C GLY A 796 -36.77 6.41 37.94
N ALA A 797 -37.72 6.47 38.87
CA ALA A 797 -39.03 7.05 38.62
C ALA A 797 -39.55 7.81 39.84
N TRP A 798 -40.06 9.02 39.64
CA TRP A 798 -40.67 9.85 40.68
C TRP A 798 -41.95 10.49 40.17
N LEU A 799 -42.95 10.55 41.05
CA LEU A 799 -44.15 11.34 40.86
C LEU A 799 -44.01 12.65 41.63
N VAL A 800 -44.20 13.76 40.94
CA VAL A 800 -44.24 15.10 41.51
C VAL A 800 -45.66 15.63 41.40
N ASP A 801 -46.32 15.82 42.55
CA ASP A 801 -47.64 16.42 42.64
C ASP A 801 -47.49 17.93 42.90
N LEU A 802 -47.70 18.73 41.86
CA LEU A 802 -47.54 20.19 41.92
C LEU A 802 -48.67 20.88 42.70
N GLY A 803 -49.80 20.19 42.92
CA GLY A 803 -50.96 20.70 43.65
C GLY A 803 -50.87 20.42 45.16
N GLU A 804 -50.49 19.21 45.55
CA GLU A 804 -50.28 18.82 46.96
C GLU A 804 -48.87 19.17 47.47
N GLY A 805 -47.94 19.51 46.57
CA GLY A 805 -46.55 19.83 46.92
C GLY A 805 -45.78 18.62 47.43
N SER A 806 -46.03 17.43 46.87
CA SER A 806 -45.44 16.17 47.34
C SER A 806 -44.64 15.45 46.25
N VAL A 807 -43.61 14.72 46.67
CA VAL A 807 -42.76 13.89 45.79
C VAL A 807 -42.80 12.45 46.30
N LYS A 808 -43.04 11.49 45.40
CA LYS A 808 -43.07 10.05 45.73
C LYS A 808 -42.22 9.28 44.76
N ALA A 809 -41.32 8.43 45.26
CA ALA A 809 -40.57 7.50 44.44
C ALA A 809 -41.49 6.37 43.92
N GLY A 810 -41.33 6.00 42.65
CA GLY A 810 -42.09 4.97 41.96
C GLY A 810 -42.75 5.43 40.66
N THR A 811 -43.29 4.46 39.93
CA THR A 811 -44.12 4.70 38.74
C THR A 811 -45.59 4.79 39.15
N TYR A 812 -46.33 5.74 38.56
CA TYR A 812 -47.73 5.97 38.87
C TYR A 812 -48.59 5.97 37.61
N ASP A 813 -49.65 5.17 37.62
CA ASP A 813 -50.65 5.15 36.56
C ASP A 813 -51.66 6.29 36.81
N GLY A 814 -51.65 7.30 35.92
CA GLY A 814 -52.53 8.48 36.01
C GLY A 814 -51.82 9.82 36.20
N ALA A 815 -50.56 9.94 35.78
CA ALA A 815 -49.89 11.25 35.65
C ALA A 815 -50.41 12.01 34.42
N ASP A 816 -50.57 13.32 34.55
CA ASP A 816 -51.02 14.20 33.46
C ASP A 816 -49.91 14.41 32.42
N THR A 817 -48.65 14.40 32.85
CA THR A 817 -47.44 14.57 32.03
C THR A 817 -46.37 13.54 32.43
N THR A 818 -45.68 12.94 31.46
CA THR A 818 -44.50 12.08 31.67
C THR A 818 -43.27 12.67 30.98
N LEU A 819 -42.21 12.90 31.75
CA LEU A 819 -40.89 13.33 31.28
C LEU A 819 -39.94 12.12 31.28
N THR A 820 -39.23 11.88 30.18
CA THR A 820 -38.21 10.83 30.08
C THR A 820 -36.88 11.44 29.63
N LEU A 821 -35.81 11.24 30.40
CA LEU A 821 -34.48 11.81 30.19
C LEU A 821 -33.41 11.03 30.98
N ASP A 822 -32.12 11.21 30.70
CA ASP A 822 -31.03 10.64 31.52
C ASP A 822 -30.70 11.51 32.76
N ASP A 823 -29.97 10.94 33.73
CA ASP A 823 -29.67 11.59 35.01
C ASP A 823 -28.76 12.83 34.84
N ALA A 824 -27.92 12.84 33.81
CA ALA A 824 -27.06 13.98 33.50
C ALA A 824 -27.86 15.16 32.94
N THR A 825 -28.84 14.89 32.08
CA THR A 825 -29.76 15.85 31.48
C THR A 825 -30.70 16.41 32.54
N LEU A 826 -31.20 15.57 33.45
CA LEU A 826 -31.97 16.01 34.60
C LEU A 826 -31.15 16.95 35.51
N ALA A 827 -29.88 16.65 35.73
CA ALA A 827 -28.98 17.50 36.50
C ALA A 827 -28.73 18.87 35.85
N ALA A 828 -28.55 18.90 34.53
CA ALA A 828 -28.38 20.16 33.80
C ALA A 828 -29.66 21.01 33.83
N LEU A 829 -30.84 20.38 33.69
CA LEU A 829 -32.14 21.05 33.82
C LEU A 829 -32.36 21.64 35.20
N ALA A 830 -32.10 20.86 36.27
CA ALA A 830 -32.28 21.30 37.64
C ALA A 830 -31.35 22.44 38.05
N LYS A 831 -30.14 22.51 37.45
CA LYS A 831 -29.16 23.59 37.68
C LYS A 831 -29.40 24.83 36.82
N GLY A 832 -30.28 24.73 35.81
CA GLY A 832 -30.50 25.80 34.83
C GLY A 832 -29.39 25.91 33.77
N ASP A 833 -28.52 24.89 33.66
CA ASP A 833 -27.43 24.83 32.67
C ASP A 833 -27.93 24.40 31.28
N ALA A 834 -29.15 23.90 31.18
CA ALA A 834 -29.78 23.48 29.93
C ALA A 834 -31.22 23.98 29.82
N ASP A 835 -31.62 24.34 28.61
CA ASP A 835 -32.97 24.76 28.28
C ASP A 835 -33.84 23.55 27.89
N ALA A 836 -35.06 23.48 28.44
CA ALA A 836 -35.95 22.35 28.21
C ALA A 836 -36.44 22.25 26.75
N ALA A 837 -36.58 23.37 26.05
CA ALA A 837 -36.99 23.37 24.65
C ALA A 837 -35.85 22.88 23.75
N ASP A 838 -34.61 23.28 24.04
CA ASP A 838 -33.41 22.80 23.35
C ASP A 838 -33.21 21.28 23.51
N LEU A 839 -33.32 20.78 24.74
CA LEU A 839 -33.21 19.35 25.03
C LEU A 839 -34.32 18.53 24.36
N PHE A 840 -35.53 19.09 24.24
CA PHE A 840 -36.63 18.45 23.53
C PHE A 840 -36.37 18.43 22.01
N GLN A 841 -35.88 19.53 21.43
CA GLN A 841 -35.53 19.60 20.00
C GLN A 841 -34.41 18.65 19.60
N HIS A 842 -33.47 18.38 20.52
CA HIS A 842 -32.33 17.50 20.30
C HIS A 842 -32.54 16.07 20.82
N GLY A 843 -33.77 15.68 21.17
CA GLY A 843 -34.14 14.31 21.52
C GLY A 843 -33.60 13.80 22.87
N LYS A 844 -33.07 14.69 23.71
CA LYS A 844 -32.53 14.38 25.05
C LYS A 844 -33.59 14.47 26.16
N LEU A 845 -34.70 15.15 25.89
CA LEU A 845 -35.90 15.18 26.74
C LEU A 845 -37.11 14.73 25.91
N ARG A 846 -37.81 13.69 26.38
CA ARG A 846 -39.09 13.26 25.82
C ARG A 846 -40.23 13.63 26.75
N VAL A 847 -41.30 14.17 26.18
CA VAL A 847 -42.53 14.55 26.91
C VAL A 847 -43.73 13.82 26.31
N ASP A 848 -44.45 13.06 27.12
CA ASP A 848 -45.71 12.40 26.77
C ASP A 848 -46.84 12.94 27.67
N GLY A 849 -48.05 13.20 27.14
CA GLY A 849 -49.21 13.72 27.90
C GLY A 849 -49.48 15.23 27.72
N ASP A 850 -50.02 15.89 28.75
CA ASP A 850 -50.30 17.34 28.75
C ASP A 850 -48.98 18.14 28.82
N LEU A 851 -48.80 19.06 27.88
CA LEU A 851 -47.59 19.88 27.75
C LEU A 851 -47.53 21.05 28.75
N ALA A 852 -48.62 21.34 29.47
CA ALA A 852 -48.66 22.42 30.45
C ALA A 852 -47.65 22.20 31.60
N GLY A 853 -47.48 20.96 32.06
CA GLY A 853 -46.53 20.59 33.13
C GLY A 853 -45.04 20.67 32.71
N ALA A 854 -44.76 20.66 31.40
CA ALA A 854 -43.42 20.68 30.84
C ALA A 854 -42.94 22.07 30.38
N ARG A 855 -43.80 23.11 30.48
CA ARG A 855 -43.60 24.38 29.78
C ARG A 855 -42.59 25.33 30.41
N SER A 856 -42.41 25.27 31.73
CA SER A 856 -41.38 26.08 32.40
C SER A 856 -40.38 25.24 33.18
N LEU A 857 -40.75 24.01 33.61
CA LEU A 857 -39.93 23.12 34.45
C LEU A 857 -39.24 23.82 35.64
N ASP A 858 -39.70 25.01 36.03
CA ASP A 858 -39.04 25.81 37.07
C ASP A 858 -39.15 25.15 38.45
N TRP A 859 -40.12 24.25 38.60
CA TRP A 859 -40.30 23.41 39.78
C TRP A 859 -39.20 22.33 39.94
N LEU A 860 -38.40 22.05 38.90
CA LEU A 860 -37.21 21.18 38.97
C LEU A 860 -35.96 21.95 39.41
N ARG A 861 -35.99 23.29 39.43
CA ARG A 861 -34.84 24.09 39.85
C ARG A 861 -34.64 23.94 41.36
N ALA A 862 -33.49 23.41 41.75
CA ALA A 862 -33.11 23.17 43.14
C ALA A 862 -32.44 24.39 43.79
#